data_AF-A0A845TRM6-F1
#
_entry.id   AF-A0A845TRM6-F1
#
_cell.length_a   1.000
_cell.length_b   1.000
_cell.length_c   1.000
_cell.angle_alpha   90.00
_cell.angle_beta   90.00
_cell.angle_gamma   90.00
#
_symmetry.space_group_name_H-M   'P 1'
#
loop_
_entity.id
_entity.type
_entity.pdbx_description
1 polymer ?
#
loop_
_entity_poly.entity_id
_entity_poly.type
_entity_poly.pdbx_seq_one_letter_code
_entity_poly.pdbx_strand_id
1 'polypeptide(L)'
;MRLLSCSSAVLLALSALVAGCGGGNAGTSLPSNQLSASTMMVNGAGPGAMPSCPAPANPLQSVNAVQGAGKLSPLAGQQVSVRGVVTGDFQAASQLNGFFIQQPVPDQDGKTSEGIFVYAPASATPVKAGQYVQVSGTVEEFKSGSTDPERATQISQLSRVDLCGSGPVIKARKLALPVASLDELEALEGMLVEVTAPLTVTDTYTLGRYGELRLSANGRLYQQNNHPVLTDRAAIADLNARSQILLDDGAAISNPTPIPYLSASDNSGTRRVGDTVTNVRGVLTWGFDAWRIEPTQAPTFTPANPRTAAPAAVGGSLRAGSLNVLNYFTTLNQRGANSSAELKRQRDKLVSTIVALDADVLGLMEIENTATVSLADLVAAVNAKTGASTYALVNSGTPGTDAIKVAMIYKPARVSLIGQPQVPADPDFGVDGGLRPPVAQRFAAIDNNGSFWFVVNHLKSKGSCPSSASSVDRDDGQGCWNVSRVRQASALNKWVGQLVANSGEADVLMVGDFNAYLHEDPIKTIEAAGFEDLLKRLPASDRYTYVFNGESGALDHGLASSKLSAQVTGVTVWHINADEPIALDYNTEFKTDDRYAVTPYRSSDHDPVLVGLNLTADAAIIEPVLSATLPTVGQAGIATTVNDINAVLSKGATSGTLSINHGDGSATQVLALNATTASFTYASAGTFALRLQLDDSNGKRVAIDGQVVVSAALAPSTGSDVFFSEYVEGSGNNKAIELFNPTAAAVDLTLYRIKLFSNGAGSASQTLPLTGSLAAGATLVVHHGAFANPAAIAGTKIASSSIANFNGDDALTLEKNGSVIDAIGQVGFDPGSEWVAGTASTLNRTLRRKSGITGGSIPPNAPAFWDIALEWDAFASDTFDGLGRR
;
A
#
# COMPACT_ATOMS: atom_id res chain seq x y z
N MET A 1 32.15 -28.13 48.93
CA MET A 1 33.62 -28.18 49.12
C MET A 1 34.13 -26.74 49.08
N ARG A 2 35.03 -26.37 50.01
CA ARG A 2 35.70 -25.07 50.29
C ARG A 2 35.87 -24.05 49.13
N LEU A 3 36.09 -22.73 49.33
CA LEU A 3 35.80 -21.69 50.36
C LEU A 3 36.57 -20.38 49.96
N LEU A 4 36.36 -19.26 50.67
CA LEU A 4 37.09 -17.94 50.61
C LEU A 4 36.67 -17.00 49.45
N SER A 5 36.19 -15.76 49.61
CA SER A 5 35.90 -14.81 50.73
C SER A 5 37.03 -13.97 51.37
N CYS A 6 36.95 -12.63 51.20
CA CYS A 6 37.25 -11.54 52.16
C CYS A 6 36.44 -10.29 51.68
N SER A 7 35.68 -9.51 52.47
CA SER A 7 35.87 -8.90 53.82
C SER A 7 36.77 -7.64 53.78
N SER A 8 36.43 -6.48 54.38
CA SER A 8 35.37 -6.14 55.37
C SER A 8 34.94 -4.66 55.31
N ALA A 9 33.79 -4.35 55.93
CA ALA A 9 33.36 -3.00 56.31
C ALA A 9 33.91 -2.57 57.68
N VAL A 10 33.77 -1.27 58.03
CA VAL A 10 33.97 -0.74 59.40
C VAL A 10 32.72 0.01 59.85
N LEU A 11 32.40 -0.17 61.14
CA LEU A 11 31.20 0.29 61.83
C LEU A 11 31.50 1.54 62.68
N LEU A 12 30.53 2.45 62.86
CA LEU A 12 30.29 3.09 64.17
C LEU A 12 28.95 3.86 64.18
N ALA A 13 28.30 3.87 65.34
CA ALA A 13 26.97 4.43 65.58
C ALA A 13 26.97 5.36 66.79
N LEU A 14 25.98 6.26 66.87
CA LEU A 14 25.45 6.97 68.05
C LEU A 14 24.27 7.82 67.52
N SER A 15 23.12 8.08 68.15
CA SER A 15 22.39 7.60 69.34
C SER A 15 21.21 8.58 69.49
N ALA A 16 19.99 8.12 69.76
CA ALA A 16 18.80 8.97 69.89
C ALA A 16 18.51 9.39 71.35
N LEU A 17 17.95 10.60 71.56
CA LEU A 17 17.22 11.15 72.74
C LEU A 17 16.83 12.62 72.38
N VAL A 18 15.80 13.34 72.89
CA VAL A 18 14.73 13.17 73.90
C VAL A 18 13.40 13.69 73.28
N ALA A 19 12.22 13.26 73.76
CA ALA A 19 10.90 13.80 73.37
C ALA A 19 10.43 15.00 74.22
N GLY A 20 9.55 15.87 73.70
CA GLY A 20 8.95 16.96 74.49
C GLY A 20 7.68 17.57 73.88
N CYS A 21 6.53 17.32 74.50
CA CYS A 21 5.25 17.94 74.15
C CYS A 21 5.07 19.30 74.85
N GLY A 22 4.32 20.24 74.24
CA GLY A 22 3.83 21.45 74.91
C GLY A 22 3.32 22.50 73.93
N GLY A 23 2.02 22.83 73.98
CA GLY A 23 1.40 23.85 73.12
C GLY A 23 1.14 25.18 73.83
N GLY A 24 0.59 26.16 73.12
CA GLY A 24 0.09 27.41 73.72
C GLY A 24 0.01 28.60 72.77
N ASN A 25 -1.20 29.10 72.52
CA ASN A 25 -1.49 30.30 71.72
C ASN A 25 -0.86 31.58 72.29
N ALA A 26 -0.43 32.49 71.40
CA ALA A 26 -0.88 33.89 71.34
C ALA A 26 -0.37 34.53 70.05
N GLY A 27 -1.18 35.39 69.40
CA GLY A 27 -0.81 36.05 68.14
C GLY A 27 -0.80 37.57 68.22
N THR A 28 -0.13 38.21 67.27
CA THR A 28 -0.29 39.63 66.90
C THR A 28 -0.03 39.81 65.40
N SER A 29 -0.51 40.93 64.84
CA SER A 29 -0.61 41.21 63.40
C SER A 29 0.64 41.81 62.74
N LEU A 30 0.84 41.48 61.46
CA LEU A 30 1.29 42.27 60.28
C LEU A 30 1.98 43.64 60.51
N PRO A 31 2.99 44.06 59.67
CA PRO A 31 2.91 43.95 58.20
C PRO A 31 4.24 43.69 57.43
N SER A 32 4.12 43.73 56.10
CA SER A 32 5.14 43.55 55.06
C SER A 32 6.11 44.73 54.86
N ASN A 33 7.40 44.46 54.62
CA ASN A 33 8.09 44.98 53.41
C ASN A 33 9.47 44.35 53.09
N GLN A 34 9.94 44.66 51.89
CA GLN A 34 11.02 44.06 51.10
C GLN A 34 12.49 44.14 51.57
N LEU A 35 13.29 43.22 50.99
CA LEU A 35 14.69 43.34 50.51
C LEU A 35 15.83 43.64 51.50
N SER A 36 16.84 42.76 51.48
CA SER A 36 18.26 43.12 51.37
C SER A 36 19.08 41.94 50.84
N ALA A 37 20.01 42.21 49.93
CA ALA A 37 20.91 41.19 49.38
C ALA A 37 22.07 40.89 50.34
N SER A 38 22.65 39.69 50.25
CA SER A 38 23.98 39.41 50.79
C SER A 38 24.70 38.37 49.94
N THR A 39 25.81 38.82 49.35
CA THR A 39 26.71 38.03 48.51
C THR A 39 27.47 37.02 49.36
N MET A 40 27.56 35.77 48.90
CA MET A 40 28.52 34.81 49.48
C MET A 40 29.40 34.25 48.35
N MET A 41 30.69 34.60 48.38
CA MET A 41 31.68 34.01 47.47
C MET A 41 32.09 32.63 47.99
N VAL A 42 32.19 31.65 47.08
CA VAL A 42 32.88 30.38 47.32
C VAL A 42 34.07 30.32 46.38
N ASN A 43 35.24 29.98 46.92
CA ASN A 43 36.49 29.97 46.18
C ASN A 43 36.95 28.53 45.97
N GLY A 44 37.00 28.09 44.71
CA GLY A 44 37.38 26.72 44.35
C GLY A 44 37.09 26.42 42.88
N ALA A 45 38.08 26.66 42.01
CA ALA A 45 38.05 26.37 40.57
C ALA A 45 36.72 26.74 39.87
N GLY A 46 36.38 28.04 39.89
CA GLY A 46 35.12 28.50 39.33
C GLY A 46 34.94 28.16 37.84
N PRO A 47 33.69 27.97 37.38
CA PRO A 47 33.42 27.97 35.93
C PRO A 47 33.92 29.28 35.34
N GLY A 48 34.45 29.23 34.12
CA GLY A 48 34.90 30.44 33.41
C GLY A 48 33.78 31.49 33.43
N ALA A 49 34.13 32.73 33.79
CA ALA A 49 33.14 33.78 34.03
C ALA A 49 32.18 33.91 32.84
N MET A 50 30.88 33.70 33.11
CA MET A 50 29.85 33.70 32.08
C MET A 50 29.86 35.03 31.31
N PRO A 51 29.78 35.03 29.96
CA PRO A 51 29.79 36.26 29.19
C PRO A 51 28.66 37.21 29.60
N SER A 52 28.97 38.50 29.70
CA SER A 52 28.01 39.51 30.09
C SER A 52 26.99 39.76 28.98
N CYS A 53 25.74 39.36 29.19
CA CYS A 53 24.62 39.78 28.36
C CYS A 53 24.14 41.20 28.73
N PRO A 54 23.55 41.95 27.79
CA PRO A 54 22.78 43.15 28.09
C PRO A 54 21.64 42.90 29.10
N ALA A 55 21.04 43.97 29.62
CA ALA A 55 19.82 43.85 30.42
C ALA A 55 18.72 43.08 29.63
N PRO A 56 18.03 42.11 30.28
CA PRO A 56 16.97 41.33 29.64
C PRO A 56 15.76 42.21 29.32
N ALA A 57 15.07 41.93 28.21
CA ALA A 57 13.90 42.72 27.78
C ALA A 57 12.63 42.35 28.56
N ASN A 58 12.53 41.09 28.97
CA ASN A 58 11.44 40.51 29.76
C ASN A 58 12.01 40.01 31.11
N PRO A 59 11.19 39.57 32.08
CA PRO A 59 11.68 38.92 33.30
C PRO A 59 12.62 37.75 33.00
N LEU A 60 13.85 37.80 33.54
CA LEU A 60 14.84 36.74 33.35
C LEU A 60 14.46 35.51 34.17
N GLN A 61 14.27 34.39 33.48
CA GLN A 61 14.04 33.06 34.03
C GLN A 61 15.20 32.14 33.68
N SER A 62 15.39 31.10 34.50
CA SER A 62 16.24 29.97 34.15
C SER A 62 15.46 29.00 33.26
N VAL A 63 16.15 28.24 32.40
CA VAL A 63 15.51 27.34 31.42
C VAL A 63 14.69 26.26 32.12
N ASN A 64 15.23 25.67 33.19
CA ASN A 64 14.53 24.72 34.05
C ASN A 64 13.24 25.27 34.71
N ALA A 65 13.15 26.60 34.94
CA ALA A 65 11.94 27.24 35.44
C ALA A 65 10.92 27.54 34.34
N VAL A 66 11.36 27.65 33.08
CA VAL A 66 10.48 27.69 31.92
C VAL A 66 9.95 26.30 31.60
N GLN A 67 10.80 25.27 31.56
CA GLN A 67 10.39 23.89 31.34
C GLN A 67 9.48 23.39 32.47
N GLY A 68 9.93 23.49 33.72
CA GLY A 68 9.25 22.87 34.86
C GLY A 68 9.53 21.36 34.95
N ALA A 69 8.77 20.67 35.80
CA ALA A 69 9.00 19.27 36.19
C ALA A 69 7.90 18.30 35.69
N GLY A 70 7.23 18.65 34.59
CA GLY A 70 6.16 17.87 33.97
C GLY A 70 5.74 18.48 32.63
N LYS A 71 4.89 17.74 31.89
CA LYS A 71 4.62 17.89 30.43
C LYS A 71 4.01 19.20 29.91
N LEU A 72 3.98 20.26 30.72
CA LEU A 72 3.51 21.59 30.35
C LEU A 72 4.25 22.62 31.20
N SER A 73 4.75 23.66 30.55
CA SER A 73 5.41 24.79 31.19
C SER A 73 4.51 25.48 32.23
N PRO A 74 5.01 25.74 33.45
CA PRO A 74 4.32 26.60 34.41
C PRO A 74 4.27 28.08 33.98
N LEU A 75 5.00 28.45 32.92
CA LEU A 75 5.10 29.79 32.37
C LEU A 75 4.47 29.93 30.97
N ALA A 76 3.74 28.92 30.48
CA ALA A 76 3.07 28.95 29.18
C ALA A 76 2.24 30.24 28.98
N GLY A 77 2.43 30.89 27.83
CA GLY A 77 1.80 32.17 27.47
C GLY A 77 2.43 33.42 28.10
N GLN A 78 3.42 33.29 28.99
CA GLN A 78 4.13 34.42 29.58
C GLN A 78 5.32 34.87 28.73
N GLN A 79 5.63 36.16 28.80
CA GLN A 79 6.85 36.71 28.21
C GLN A 79 8.03 36.58 29.17
N VAL A 80 9.09 35.91 28.73
CA VAL A 80 10.30 35.65 29.53
C VAL A 80 11.55 36.07 28.76
N SER A 81 12.65 36.26 29.49
CA SER A 81 14.00 36.19 28.94
C SER A 81 14.69 34.95 29.50
N VAL A 82 15.44 34.23 28.67
CA VAL A 82 16.28 33.09 29.06
C VAL A 82 17.71 33.30 28.57
N ARG A 83 18.67 32.61 29.18
CA ARG A 83 20.07 32.61 28.74
C ARG A 83 20.62 31.20 28.68
N GLY A 84 21.32 30.88 27.60
CA GLY A 84 21.87 29.55 27.37
C GLY A 84 22.98 29.53 26.34
N VAL A 85 23.69 28.41 26.28
CA VAL A 85 24.66 28.13 25.21
C VAL A 85 23.92 27.42 24.09
N VAL A 86 24.09 27.86 22.85
CA VAL A 86 23.50 27.21 21.67
C VAL A 86 24.08 25.80 21.54
N THR A 87 23.21 24.79 21.60
CA THR A 87 23.56 23.37 21.51
C THR A 87 23.31 22.79 20.12
N GLY A 88 22.34 23.31 19.38
CA GLY A 88 22.08 22.97 17.98
C GLY A 88 21.51 24.17 17.21
N ASP A 89 21.94 24.35 15.97
CA ASP A 89 21.54 25.44 15.08
C ASP A 89 20.80 24.84 13.87
N PHE A 90 19.52 25.18 13.77
CA PHE A 90 18.57 24.68 12.77
C PHE A 90 17.81 25.87 12.13
N GLN A 91 18.47 27.03 12.02
CA GLN A 91 17.82 28.28 11.58
C GLN A 91 17.62 28.38 10.06
N ALA A 92 18.20 27.48 9.26
CA ALA A 92 17.99 27.53 7.81
C ALA A 92 16.52 27.23 7.45
N ALA A 93 16.03 27.80 6.35
CA ALA A 93 14.63 27.67 5.95
C ALA A 93 14.21 26.22 5.60
N SER A 94 15.16 25.33 5.33
CA SER A 94 14.94 23.89 5.13
C SER A 94 15.03 23.06 6.43
N GLN A 95 15.37 23.69 7.55
CA GLN A 95 15.50 23.08 8.88
C GLN A 95 14.34 23.52 9.78
N LEU A 96 14.43 23.23 11.08
CA LEU A 96 13.41 23.49 12.10
C LEU A 96 13.05 24.99 12.30
N ASN A 97 13.66 25.92 11.54
CA ASN A 97 13.46 27.36 11.65
C ASN A 97 13.75 27.91 13.06
N GLY A 98 14.76 27.36 13.75
CA GLY A 98 15.06 27.70 15.13
C GLY A 98 16.42 27.21 15.60
N PHE A 99 16.66 27.29 16.90
CA PHE A 99 17.89 26.76 17.51
C PHE A 99 17.62 26.33 18.95
N PHE A 100 18.42 25.38 19.44
CA PHE A 100 18.33 24.93 20.83
C PHE A 100 19.37 25.65 21.67
N ILE A 101 18.97 26.05 22.88
CA ILE A 101 19.88 26.55 23.91
C ILE A 101 19.78 25.69 25.15
N GLN A 102 20.90 25.49 25.84
CA GLN A 102 20.94 24.82 27.13
C GLN A 102 21.61 25.71 28.18
N GLN A 103 21.04 25.81 29.38
CA GLN A 103 21.67 26.59 30.43
C GLN A 103 22.95 25.91 30.95
N PRO A 104 24.05 26.65 31.16
CA PRO A 104 25.37 26.06 31.39
C PRO A 104 25.65 25.68 32.84
N VAL A 105 24.86 26.20 33.78
CA VAL A 105 24.82 25.76 35.17
C VAL A 105 23.48 25.06 35.35
N PRO A 106 23.43 23.72 35.38
CA PRO A 106 22.20 23.00 35.65
C PRO A 106 21.75 23.25 37.10
N ASP A 107 20.48 22.98 37.38
CA ASP A 107 19.97 22.85 38.73
C ASP A 107 20.42 21.49 39.37
N GLN A 108 19.71 21.04 40.40
CA GLN A 108 19.98 19.76 41.08
C GLN A 108 18.74 18.84 41.11
N ASP A 109 17.68 19.15 40.35
CA ASP A 109 16.49 18.33 40.20
C ASP A 109 16.59 17.51 38.91
N GLY A 110 16.49 16.18 39.03
CA GLY A 110 16.56 15.28 37.88
C GLY A 110 15.27 15.24 37.04
N LYS A 111 14.28 16.09 37.34
CA LYS A 111 12.96 16.13 36.70
C LYS A 111 12.74 17.31 35.77
N THR A 112 13.65 18.29 35.81
CA THR A 112 13.58 19.53 35.05
C THR A 112 14.57 19.48 33.89
N SER A 113 14.18 20.00 32.73
CA SER A 113 15.11 20.13 31.60
C SER A 113 15.89 21.44 31.65
N GLU A 114 17.17 21.35 31.29
CA GLU A 114 18.08 22.48 31.13
C GLU A 114 18.08 23.07 29.72
N GLY A 115 17.39 22.42 28.78
CA GLY A 115 17.34 22.74 27.36
C GLY A 115 15.98 23.29 26.94
N ILE A 116 15.97 24.13 25.92
CA ILE A 116 14.74 24.66 25.32
C ILE A 116 14.96 25.00 23.85
N PHE A 117 13.94 24.76 23.03
CA PHE A 117 13.92 25.19 21.64
C PHE A 117 13.54 26.67 21.53
N VAL A 118 14.17 27.38 20.61
CA VAL A 118 13.89 28.77 20.28
C VAL A 118 13.43 28.84 18.84
N TYR A 119 12.12 29.00 18.63
CA TYR A 119 11.53 29.15 17.31
C TYR A 119 11.84 30.55 16.76
N ALA A 120 12.61 30.60 15.67
CA ALA A 120 13.33 31.78 15.20
C ALA A 120 13.29 31.93 13.65
N PRO A 121 12.10 31.89 13.00
CA PRO A 121 11.99 31.82 11.55
C PRO A 121 12.46 33.09 10.84
N ALA A 122 13.41 32.93 9.91
CA ALA A 122 13.87 33.84 8.84
C ALA A 122 14.26 35.31 9.15
N SER A 123 13.80 35.91 10.24
CA SER A 123 14.04 37.31 10.64
C SER A 123 14.82 37.45 11.95
N ALA A 124 15.15 36.34 12.61
CA ALA A 124 15.89 36.31 13.85
C ALA A 124 17.42 36.43 13.63
N THR A 125 18.13 36.86 14.67
CA THR A 125 19.59 36.93 14.70
C THR A 125 20.21 35.54 14.42
N PRO A 126 21.13 35.41 13.45
CA PRO A 126 21.87 34.17 13.23
C PRO A 126 22.76 33.83 14.42
N VAL A 127 22.66 32.59 14.90
CA VAL A 127 23.49 32.04 15.99
C VAL A 127 24.50 31.02 15.46
N LYS A 128 25.31 30.44 16.36
CA LYS A 128 26.16 29.27 16.11
C LYS A 128 26.30 28.44 17.38
N ALA A 129 26.43 27.12 17.24
CA ALA A 129 26.74 26.23 18.36
C ALA A 129 27.94 26.73 19.19
N GLY A 130 27.80 26.69 20.52
CA GLY A 130 28.81 27.21 21.47
C GLY A 130 28.75 28.72 21.74
N GLN A 131 27.88 29.50 21.09
CA GLN A 131 27.62 30.89 21.49
C GLN A 131 26.75 30.93 22.75
N TYR A 132 27.05 31.87 23.66
CA TYR A 132 26.16 32.20 24.78
C TYR A 132 25.24 33.34 24.35
N VAL A 133 23.93 33.13 24.51
CA VAL A 133 22.89 34.04 24.02
C VAL A 133 21.88 34.38 25.11
N GLN A 134 21.23 35.52 24.95
CA GLN A 134 20.03 35.90 25.70
C GLN A 134 18.87 36.02 24.72
N VAL A 135 17.80 35.27 24.97
CA VAL A 135 16.60 35.23 24.13
C VAL A 135 15.44 35.78 24.94
N SER A 136 14.63 36.67 24.34
CA SER A 136 13.40 37.19 24.92
C SER A 136 12.24 36.92 23.97
N GLY A 137 11.16 36.33 24.48
CA GLY A 137 9.99 35.92 23.71
C GLY A 137 8.86 35.42 24.62
N THR A 138 7.88 34.75 24.03
CA THR A 138 6.75 34.11 24.71
C THR A 138 7.02 32.62 24.89
N VAL A 139 6.69 32.05 26.05
CA VAL A 139 6.74 30.59 26.27
C VAL A 139 5.51 29.94 25.62
N GLU A 140 5.70 28.89 24.82
CA GLU A 140 4.64 28.23 24.06
C GLU A 140 4.73 26.71 24.14
N GLU A 141 3.56 26.08 24.18
CA GLU A 141 3.35 24.63 24.13
C GLU A 141 3.10 24.19 22.68
N PHE A 142 4.18 23.95 21.93
CA PHE A 142 4.12 23.63 20.51
C PHE A 142 3.55 22.23 20.28
N LYS A 143 2.74 22.09 19.23
CA LYS A 143 2.10 20.82 18.87
C LYS A 143 2.39 20.50 17.40
N SER A 144 3.23 19.50 17.16
CA SER A 144 3.74 19.17 15.82
C SER A 144 2.67 18.56 14.89
N GLY A 145 1.68 17.85 15.45
CA GLY A 145 0.53 17.31 14.72
C GLY A 145 -0.80 17.59 15.42
N SER A 146 -1.92 17.64 14.69
CA SER A 146 -3.24 17.87 15.28
C SER A 146 -3.65 16.77 16.27
N THR A 147 -3.24 15.52 16.01
CA THR A 147 -3.50 14.32 16.82
C THR A 147 -2.49 14.11 17.95
N ASP A 148 -1.38 14.84 17.97
CA ASP A 148 -0.23 14.55 18.83
C ASP A 148 -0.61 14.47 20.33
N PRO A 149 -0.22 13.42 21.07
CA PRO A 149 -0.58 13.31 22.48
C PRO A 149 0.21 14.25 23.39
N GLU A 150 1.42 14.67 22.99
CA GLU A 150 2.30 15.52 23.80
C GLU A 150 2.62 16.85 23.09
N ARG A 151 3.43 17.69 23.73
CA ARG A 151 3.72 19.07 23.31
C ARG A 151 5.17 19.38 23.67
N ALA A 152 5.85 20.16 22.84
CA ALA A 152 7.20 20.59 23.12
C ALA A 152 7.23 22.03 23.66
N THR A 153 7.96 22.27 24.75
CA THR A 153 8.11 23.61 25.31
C THR A 153 9.11 24.41 24.49
N GLN A 154 8.68 25.56 23.97
CA GLN A 154 9.54 26.45 23.19
C GLN A 154 9.43 27.92 23.61
N ILE A 155 10.45 28.70 23.24
CA ILE A 155 10.34 30.16 23.17
C ILE A 155 10.01 30.56 21.74
N SER A 156 8.88 31.22 21.54
CA SER A 156 8.45 31.78 20.26
C SER A 156 8.17 33.29 20.36
N GLN A 157 7.63 33.90 19.30
CA GLN A 157 7.29 35.34 19.26
C GLN A 157 8.43 36.26 19.75
N LEU A 158 9.65 36.01 19.24
CA LEU A 158 10.87 36.61 19.77
C LEU A 158 10.82 38.15 19.71
N SER A 159 10.97 38.79 20.87
CA SER A 159 11.11 40.25 20.97
C SER A 159 12.57 40.69 20.86
N ARG A 160 13.53 39.82 21.23
CA ARG A 160 14.97 40.12 21.17
C ARG A 160 15.85 38.87 21.25
N VAL A 161 16.95 38.85 20.49
CA VAL A 161 18.05 37.88 20.62
C VAL A 161 19.38 38.63 20.70
N ASP A 162 20.12 38.45 21.80
CA ASP A 162 21.46 39.02 22.00
C ASP A 162 22.53 37.93 21.92
N LEU A 163 23.59 38.18 21.15
CA LEU A 163 24.82 37.39 21.18
C LEU A 163 25.73 37.92 22.28
N CYS A 164 25.86 37.20 23.40
CA CYS A 164 26.63 37.65 24.57
C CYS A 164 28.11 37.26 24.52
N GLY A 165 28.50 36.34 23.63
CA GLY A 165 29.88 35.88 23.44
C GLY A 165 29.97 34.37 23.21
N SER A 166 31.14 33.79 23.49
CA SER A 166 31.33 32.33 23.51
C SER A 166 30.96 31.76 24.87
N GLY A 167 30.12 30.74 24.92
CA GLY A 167 29.73 30.04 26.14
C GLY A 167 30.74 28.99 26.58
N PRO A 168 30.58 28.45 27.81
CA PRO A 168 31.29 27.23 28.21
C PRO A 168 30.81 26.02 27.40
N VAL A 169 31.64 24.97 27.33
CA VAL A 169 31.29 23.73 26.64
C VAL A 169 30.19 22.99 27.42
N ILE A 170 29.02 22.84 26.79
CA ILE A 170 27.96 21.95 27.28
C ILE A 170 28.39 20.50 27.06
N LYS A 171 28.47 19.73 28.15
CA LYS A 171 28.65 18.28 28.09
C LYS A 171 27.31 17.63 27.77
N ALA A 172 27.30 16.71 26.81
CA ALA A 172 26.10 15.95 26.50
C ALA A 172 25.69 15.09 27.71
N ARG A 173 24.38 15.01 27.98
CA ARG A 173 23.83 14.08 28.97
C ARG A 173 23.82 12.69 28.36
N LYS A 174 24.35 11.71 29.07
CA LYS A 174 24.25 10.30 28.64
C LYS A 174 22.81 9.84 28.73
N LEU A 175 22.24 9.48 27.58
CA LEU A 175 20.96 8.80 27.49
C LEU A 175 21.23 7.29 27.46
N ALA A 176 20.72 6.58 28.46
CA ALA A 176 20.72 5.14 28.50
C ALA A 176 19.40 4.62 27.91
N LEU A 177 19.50 3.64 27.02
CA LEU A 177 18.36 2.90 26.51
C LEU A 177 18.53 1.41 26.89
N PRO A 178 17.47 0.72 27.35
CA PRO A 178 16.14 1.27 27.60
C PRO A 178 16.10 2.26 28.78
N VAL A 179 15.26 3.29 28.68
CA VAL A 179 14.92 4.17 29.82
C VAL A 179 14.16 3.38 30.90
N ALA A 180 14.15 3.84 32.15
CA ALA A 180 13.37 3.18 33.20
C ALA A 180 11.87 3.50 33.10
N SER A 181 11.52 4.72 32.65
CA SER A 181 10.17 5.12 32.21
C SER A 181 10.28 6.05 31.00
N LEU A 182 9.26 6.09 30.14
CA LEU A 182 9.18 7.08 29.07
C LEU A 182 9.11 8.52 29.61
N ASP A 183 8.55 8.70 30.81
CA ASP A 183 8.51 10.02 31.48
C ASP A 183 9.92 10.57 31.84
N GLU A 184 10.98 9.76 31.79
CA GLU A 184 12.36 10.23 32.00
C GLU A 184 12.90 11.06 30.81
N LEU A 185 12.28 10.96 29.63
CA LEU A 185 12.66 11.71 28.44
C LEU A 185 12.22 13.17 28.51
N GLU A 186 11.11 13.45 29.21
CA GLU A 186 10.59 14.80 29.50
C GLU A 186 11.65 15.68 30.17
N ALA A 187 12.31 15.15 31.21
CA ALA A 187 13.38 15.83 31.95
C ALA A 187 14.65 16.10 31.12
N LEU A 188 14.67 15.66 29.85
CA LEU A 188 15.76 15.83 28.90
C LEU A 188 15.34 16.65 27.65
N GLU A 189 14.11 17.17 27.58
CA GLU A 189 13.61 17.90 26.40
C GLU A 189 14.48 19.12 26.05
N GLY A 190 14.93 19.22 24.81
CA GLY A 190 15.81 20.27 24.31
C GLY A 190 17.26 20.19 24.79
N MET A 191 17.61 19.20 25.64
CA MET A 191 18.98 19.02 26.12
C MET A 191 19.85 18.30 25.08
N LEU A 192 21.13 18.64 25.06
CA LEU A 192 22.14 17.91 24.30
C LEU A 192 22.37 16.53 24.96
N VAL A 193 22.03 15.46 24.26
CA VAL A 193 22.18 14.07 24.69
C VAL A 193 23.20 13.29 23.85
N GLU A 194 23.81 12.26 24.43
CA GLU A 194 24.63 11.27 23.73
C GLU A 194 24.19 9.86 24.10
N VAL A 195 24.02 8.98 23.11
CA VAL A 195 23.83 7.54 23.33
C VAL A 195 25.15 6.85 23.07
N THR A 196 25.78 6.32 24.12
CA THR A 196 27.14 5.76 24.06
C THR A 196 27.19 4.28 23.68
N ALA A 197 26.06 3.57 23.79
CA ALA A 197 25.93 2.20 23.29
C ALA A 197 25.63 2.22 21.78
N PRO A 198 26.12 1.23 20.99
CA PRO A 198 25.65 1.03 19.62
C PRO A 198 24.15 0.79 19.60
N LEU A 199 23.45 1.44 18.68
CA LEU A 199 22.02 1.21 18.41
C LEU A 199 21.85 0.41 17.12
N THR A 200 20.72 -0.27 16.99
CA THR A 200 20.29 -0.99 15.79
C THR A 200 19.14 -0.25 15.12
N VAL A 201 19.15 -0.13 13.80
CA VAL A 201 18.02 0.40 13.02
C VAL A 201 16.87 -0.59 13.09
N THR A 202 15.71 -0.12 13.53
CA THR A 202 14.49 -0.94 13.64
C THR A 202 13.42 -0.58 12.62
N ASP A 203 13.41 0.67 12.14
CA ASP A 203 12.46 1.15 11.13
C ASP A 203 13.14 2.06 10.11
N THR A 204 12.72 1.93 8.85
CA THR A 204 13.16 2.69 7.68
C THR A 204 11.99 3.25 6.85
N TYR A 205 10.75 3.13 7.36
CA TYR A 205 9.52 3.50 6.66
C TYR A 205 9.51 4.99 6.24
N THR A 206 9.82 5.90 7.16
CA THR A 206 9.80 7.34 6.91
C THR A 206 11.11 7.91 6.36
N LEU A 207 12.19 7.12 6.22
CA LEU A 207 13.52 7.60 5.82
C LEU A 207 13.52 8.44 4.53
N GLY A 208 12.90 7.93 3.45
CA GLY A 208 12.85 8.65 2.18
C GLY A 208 11.93 9.87 2.19
N ARG A 209 11.04 9.95 3.18
CA ARG A 209 9.96 10.94 3.24
C ARG A 209 10.28 12.09 4.19
N TYR A 210 10.92 11.82 5.33
CA TYR A 210 11.22 12.80 6.38
C TYR A 210 12.65 12.68 6.92
N GLY A 211 13.52 11.85 6.32
CA GLY A 211 14.91 11.67 6.78
C GLY A 211 15.08 10.80 8.04
N GLU A 212 13.97 10.35 8.63
CA GLU A 212 13.91 9.70 9.92
C GLU A 212 14.33 8.21 9.91
N LEU A 213 14.93 7.75 11.02
CA LEU A 213 15.18 6.34 11.33
C LEU A 213 14.77 6.02 12.75
N ARG A 214 14.11 4.88 12.98
CA ARG A 214 13.89 4.37 14.35
C ARG A 214 15.07 3.50 14.77
N LEU A 215 15.57 3.74 15.96
CA LEU A 215 16.75 3.08 16.53
C LEU A 215 16.41 2.39 17.85
N SER A 216 17.11 1.31 18.19
CA SER A 216 16.94 0.56 19.44
C SER A 216 18.27 0.13 20.05
N ALA A 217 18.39 0.21 21.38
CA ALA A 217 19.53 -0.36 22.11
C ALA A 217 19.41 -1.88 22.36
N ASN A 218 18.23 -2.45 22.16
CA ASN A 218 17.94 -3.86 22.41
C ASN A 218 17.99 -4.71 21.11
N GLY A 219 18.79 -4.29 20.13
CA GLY A 219 18.87 -4.94 18.82
C GLY A 219 17.61 -4.72 17.96
N ARG A 220 17.37 -5.63 17.01
CA ARG A 220 16.09 -5.72 16.28
C ARG A 220 14.96 -6.00 17.27
N LEU A 221 13.92 -5.15 17.26
CA LEU A 221 12.72 -5.36 18.06
C LEU A 221 11.75 -6.29 17.32
N TYR A 222 11.00 -7.07 18.08
CA TYR A 222 10.02 -8.03 17.56
C TYR A 222 8.66 -7.78 18.19
N GLN A 223 7.61 -8.00 17.40
CA GLN A 223 6.24 -7.82 17.85
C GLN A 223 5.90 -8.84 18.95
N GLN A 224 5.10 -8.43 19.94
CA GLN A 224 4.80 -9.23 21.16
C GLN A 224 4.24 -10.66 20.91
N ASN A 225 3.58 -10.90 19.78
CA ASN A 225 3.04 -12.19 19.34
C ASN A 225 4.00 -12.95 18.39
N ASN A 226 5.21 -12.43 18.16
CA ASN A 226 6.24 -13.00 17.30
C ASN A 226 7.62 -13.06 17.98
N HIS A 227 7.71 -12.62 19.24
CA HIS A 227 8.98 -12.38 19.91
C HIS A 227 9.77 -13.70 20.11
N PRO A 228 11.08 -13.75 19.77
CA PRO A 228 11.82 -15.00 19.62
C PRO A 228 12.15 -15.76 20.92
N VAL A 229 12.06 -15.10 22.08
CA VAL A 229 12.51 -15.64 23.38
C VAL A 229 11.50 -15.38 24.51
N LEU A 230 11.21 -14.11 24.78
CA LEU A 230 10.21 -13.68 25.76
C LEU A 230 8.79 -14.03 25.30
N THR A 231 7.90 -14.31 26.25
CA THR A 231 6.49 -14.66 26.00
C THR A 231 5.48 -13.75 26.73
N ASP A 232 5.94 -12.90 27.65
CA ASP A 232 5.08 -11.91 28.33
C ASP A 232 4.87 -10.72 27.39
N ARG A 233 3.71 -10.71 26.74
CA ARG A 233 3.35 -9.74 25.69
C ARG A 233 3.44 -8.30 26.19
N ALA A 234 2.91 -8.01 27.39
CA ALA A 234 2.90 -6.67 27.95
C ALA A 234 4.32 -6.20 28.32
N ALA A 235 5.15 -7.09 28.89
CA ALA A 235 6.54 -6.79 29.17
C ALA A 235 7.39 -6.58 27.90
N ILE A 236 7.09 -7.28 26.80
CA ILE A 236 7.73 -7.06 25.49
C ILE A 236 7.37 -5.68 24.95
N ALA A 237 6.08 -5.33 24.92
CA ALA A 237 5.63 -4.03 24.41
C ALA A 237 6.22 -2.85 25.20
N ASP A 238 6.23 -2.94 26.55
CA ASP A 238 6.89 -1.96 27.41
C ASP A 238 8.40 -1.87 27.15
N LEU A 239 9.09 -3.01 27.06
CA LEU A 239 10.53 -3.03 26.78
C LEU A 239 10.84 -2.45 25.40
N ASN A 240 10.07 -2.78 24.38
CA ASN A 240 10.21 -2.23 23.03
C ASN A 240 10.02 -0.71 23.04
N ALA A 241 8.97 -0.21 23.71
CA ALA A 241 8.70 1.22 23.83
C ALA A 241 9.83 1.99 24.55
N ARG A 242 10.37 1.44 25.65
CA ARG A 242 11.47 2.08 26.39
C ARG A 242 12.84 1.92 25.74
N SER A 243 13.02 0.98 24.81
CA SER A 243 14.31 0.69 24.15
C SER A 243 14.63 1.56 22.94
N GLN A 244 13.64 2.31 22.44
CA GLN A 244 13.71 2.95 21.12
C GLN A 244 13.77 4.48 21.17
N ILE A 245 14.33 5.06 20.11
CA ILE A 245 14.37 6.51 19.87
C ILE A 245 14.35 6.78 18.36
N LEU A 246 13.78 7.90 17.93
CA LEU A 246 13.89 8.34 16.54
C LEU A 246 15.18 9.15 16.35
N LEU A 247 15.85 8.95 15.22
CA LEU A 247 16.93 9.80 14.72
C LEU A 247 16.38 10.56 13.50
N ASP A 248 16.37 11.89 13.61
CA ASP A 248 15.94 12.81 12.56
C ASP A 248 17.14 13.19 11.65
N ASP A 249 16.92 13.93 10.56
CA ASP A 249 17.97 14.60 9.78
C ASP A 249 18.09 16.11 10.06
N GLY A 250 17.18 16.67 10.87
CA GLY A 250 17.15 18.08 11.25
C GLY A 250 16.54 18.99 10.18
N ALA A 251 15.86 18.43 9.18
CA ALA A 251 15.19 19.14 8.11
C ALA A 251 13.66 19.20 8.32
N ALA A 252 13.04 20.35 8.04
CA ALA A 252 11.59 20.52 8.06
C ALA A 252 10.96 20.28 6.66
N ILE A 253 11.67 19.61 5.75
CA ILE A 253 11.22 19.37 4.38
C ILE A 253 10.76 17.93 4.19
N SER A 254 9.72 17.73 3.37
CA SER A 254 9.38 16.40 2.88
C SER A 254 10.24 16.03 1.68
N ASN A 255 10.65 14.76 1.62
CA ASN A 255 11.45 14.16 0.55
C ASN A 255 12.82 14.86 0.42
N PRO A 256 13.70 14.76 1.44
CA PRO A 256 15.03 15.34 1.39
C PRO A 256 15.83 14.80 0.19
N THR A 257 16.60 15.68 -0.47
CA THR A 257 17.45 15.31 -1.60
C THR A 257 18.89 15.82 -1.37
N PRO A 258 19.89 14.93 -1.29
CA PRO A 258 19.78 13.47 -1.25
C PRO A 258 19.09 12.98 0.04
N ILE A 259 18.54 11.76 0.00
CA ILE A 259 18.03 11.07 1.19
C ILE A 259 19.19 10.82 2.16
N PRO A 260 19.05 11.16 3.45
CA PRO A 260 20.12 11.00 4.44
C PRO A 260 20.40 9.53 4.76
N TYR A 261 21.53 9.28 5.44
CA TYR A 261 21.88 8.00 6.08
C TYR A 261 22.05 6.75 5.20
N LEU A 262 21.83 6.86 3.89
CA LEU A 262 22.07 5.80 2.92
C LEU A 262 23.56 5.43 2.82
N SER A 263 23.84 4.18 2.51
CA SER A 263 25.19 3.62 2.40
C SER A 263 25.99 4.08 1.18
N ALA A 264 25.33 4.63 0.15
CA ALA A 264 25.94 5.17 -1.06
C ALA A 264 25.08 6.28 -1.68
N SER A 265 25.68 7.09 -2.55
CA SER A 265 25.03 8.20 -3.26
C SER A 265 24.30 7.79 -4.54
N ASP A 266 24.44 6.54 -4.98
CA ASP A 266 23.79 6.00 -6.18
C ASP A 266 22.64 5.04 -5.81
N ASN A 267 22.08 4.36 -6.80
CA ASN A 267 20.94 3.46 -6.63
C ASN A 267 21.32 2.12 -5.95
N SER A 268 22.59 1.91 -5.58
CA SER A 268 22.98 0.84 -4.65
C SER A 268 22.79 1.23 -3.18
N GLY A 269 22.72 2.54 -2.89
CA GLY A 269 22.59 3.09 -1.55
C GLY A 269 21.29 2.67 -0.86
N THR A 270 21.43 2.09 0.34
CA THR A 270 20.31 1.75 1.22
C THR A 270 20.70 1.99 2.68
N ARG A 271 19.71 1.97 3.57
CA ARG A 271 19.86 1.77 5.01
C ARG A 271 18.88 0.68 5.38
N ARG A 272 19.33 -0.39 6.04
CA ARG A 272 18.47 -1.53 6.32
C ARG A 272 18.15 -1.67 7.80
N VAL A 273 16.96 -2.18 8.09
CA VAL A 273 16.63 -2.69 9.43
C VAL A 273 17.64 -3.77 9.82
N GLY A 274 18.17 -3.72 11.04
CA GLY A 274 19.27 -4.56 11.50
C GLY A 274 20.67 -3.99 11.28
N ASP A 275 20.85 -2.90 10.52
CA ASP A 275 22.12 -2.16 10.51
C ASP A 275 22.38 -1.50 11.86
N THR A 276 23.65 -1.22 12.19
CA THR A 276 24.03 -0.60 13.47
C THR A 276 24.52 0.83 13.30
N VAL A 277 24.38 1.64 14.35
CA VAL A 277 24.81 3.04 14.39
C VAL A 277 25.47 3.38 15.71
N THR A 278 26.50 4.22 15.64
CA THR A 278 27.26 4.77 16.78
C THR A 278 27.40 6.28 16.62
N ASN A 279 27.95 6.95 17.63
CA ASN A 279 28.13 8.41 17.65
C ASN A 279 26.81 9.21 17.54
N VAL A 280 25.68 8.61 17.99
CA VAL A 280 24.37 9.25 18.05
C VAL A 280 24.39 10.30 19.17
N ARG A 281 24.49 11.56 18.76
CA ARG A 281 24.53 12.73 19.64
C ARG A 281 23.82 13.90 18.98
N GLY A 282 22.94 14.52 19.74
CA GLY A 282 22.02 15.53 19.25
C GLY A 282 21.24 16.15 20.39
N VAL A 283 20.30 17.02 20.07
CA VAL A 283 19.34 17.51 21.06
C VAL A 283 18.11 16.61 21.04
N LEU A 284 17.67 16.17 22.22
CA LEU A 284 16.44 15.38 22.36
C LEU A 284 15.24 16.33 22.25
N THR A 285 14.18 15.96 21.54
CA THR A 285 12.93 16.73 21.51
C THR A 285 11.75 15.81 21.27
N TRP A 286 10.54 16.27 21.60
CA TRP A 286 9.30 15.65 21.16
C TRP A 286 8.84 16.21 19.81
N GLY A 287 8.16 15.39 19.00
CA GLY A 287 7.34 15.85 17.89
C GLY A 287 6.84 14.72 16.98
N PHE A 288 5.66 14.91 16.40
CA PHE A 288 5.00 13.94 15.51
C PHE A 288 4.89 12.55 16.15
N ASP A 289 4.34 12.53 17.36
CA ASP A 289 4.03 11.33 18.13
C ASP A 289 5.28 10.51 18.54
N ALA A 290 6.49 11.12 18.55
CA ALA A 290 7.73 10.46 18.92
C ALA A 290 8.79 11.37 19.59
N TRP A 291 9.50 10.80 20.57
CA TRP A 291 10.79 11.32 21.04
C TRP A 291 11.86 11.10 19.96
N ARG A 292 12.57 12.18 19.59
CA ARG A 292 13.56 12.21 18.51
C ARG A 292 14.86 12.91 18.93
N ILE A 293 15.96 12.53 18.30
CA ILE A 293 17.26 13.19 18.43
C ILE A 293 17.57 13.94 17.14
N GLU A 294 17.68 15.26 17.25
CA GLU A 294 18.14 16.15 16.18
C GLU A 294 19.68 16.17 16.18
N PRO A 295 20.36 15.58 15.19
CA PRO A 295 21.80 15.33 15.23
C PRO A 295 22.61 16.63 15.20
N THR A 296 23.55 16.77 16.14
CA THR A 296 24.51 17.89 16.18
C THR A 296 25.89 17.52 15.61
N GLN A 297 26.04 16.26 15.21
CA GLN A 297 27.20 15.67 14.55
C GLN A 297 26.73 14.48 13.70
N ALA A 298 27.48 14.13 12.66
CA ALA A 298 27.11 13.00 11.79
C ALA A 298 27.17 11.66 12.57
N PRO A 299 26.08 10.86 12.60
CA PRO A 299 26.10 9.51 13.14
C PRO A 299 26.95 8.58 12.25
N THR A 300 27.48 7.51 12.84
CA THR A 300 28.36 6.56 12.14
C THR A 300 27.69 5.19 12.02
N PHE A 301 27.17 4.88 10.83
CA PHE A 301 26.52 3.61 10.53
C PHE A 301 27.51 2.52 10.12
N THR A 302 27.25 1.29 10.53
CA THR A 302 27.95 0.07 10.08
C THR A 302 26.92 -0.90 9.51
N PRO A 303 27.05 -1.30 8.23
CA PRO A 303 26.20 -2.34 7.64
C PRO A 303 26.34 -3.64 8.43
N ALA A 304 25.22 -4.15 8.95
CA ALA A 304 25.17 -5.38 9.73
C ALA A 304 24.11 -6.37 9.21
N ASN A 305 23.19 -5.91 8.34
CA ASN A 305 22.28 -6.75 7.58
C ASN A 305 22.58 -6.66 6.06
N PRO A 306 23.61 -7.34 5.55
CA PRO A 306 23.99 -7.25 4.14
C PRO A 306 22.97 -7.93 3.20
N ARG A 307 22.85 -7.38 1.99
CA ARG A 307 22.01 -7.89 0.91
C ARG A 307 22.53 -9.23 0.37
N THR A 308 21.67 -10.26 0.25
CA THR A 308 21.98 -11.58 -0.36
C THR A 308 21.43 -11.71 -1.78
N ALA A 309 22.28 -12.04 -2.77
CA ALA A 309 21.88 -12.06 -4.19
C ALA A 309 20.81 -13.11 -4.56
N ALA A 310 20.58 -14.10 -3.68
CA ALA A 310 19.62 -15.19 -3.84
C ALA A 310 19.13 -15.65 -2.44
N PRO A 311 17.98 -16.34 -2.34
CA PRO A 311 17.54 -16.99 -1.10
C PRO A 311 18.56 -18.05 -0.62
N ALA A 312 18.55 -18.36 0.68
CA ALA A 312 19.33 -19.49 1.19
C ALA A 312 18.84 -20.83 0.60
N ALA A 313 19.76 -21.78 0.48
CA ALA A 313 19.47 -23.08 -0.13
C ALA A 313 18.57 -23.94 0.77
N VAL A 314 17.36 -24.23 0.31
CA VAL A 314 16.36 -25.06 1.03
C VAL A 314 16.50 -26.58 0.79
N GLY A 315 17.45 -26.99 -0.05
CA GLY A 315 17.60 -28.38 -0.49
C GLY A 315 16.45 -28.87 -1.38
N GLY A 316 16.26 -30.19 -1.43
CA GLY A 316 15.12 -30.83 -2.08
C GLY A 316 15.29 -31.08 -3.59
N SER A 317 14.47 -31.98 -4.12
CA SER A 317 14.25 -32.19 -5.56
C SER A 317 13.24 -31.21 -6.14
N LEU A 318 12.46 -30.52 -5.31
CA LEU A 318 11.53 -29.45 -5.69
C LEU A 318 11.61 -28.27 -4.71
N ARG A 319 11.28 -27.07 -5.20
CA ARG A 319 11.10 -25.86 -4.37
C ARG A 319 9.69 -25.30 -4.51
N ALA A 320 9.01 -25.07 -3.40
CA ALA A 320 7.69 -24.43 -3.33
C ALA A 320 7.74 -23.19 -2.43
N GLY A 321 7.05 -22.10 -2.77
CA GLY A 321 7.12 -20.87 -1.96
C GLY A 321 5.96 -19.90 -2.17
N SER A 322 5.99 -18.75 -1.49
CA SER A 322 5.00 -17.67 -1.63
C SER A 322 5.63 -16.29 -1.70
N LEU A 323 4.97 -15.37 -2.41
CA LEU A 323 5.33 -13.96 -2.56
C LEU A 323 4.06 -13.09 -2.60
N ASN A 324 3.90 -12.15 -1.66
CA ASN A 324 2.96 -11.04 -1.83
C ASN A 324 3.58 -10.05 -2.82
N VAL A 325 2.86 -9.69 -3.88
CA VAL A 325 3.38 -8.85 -4.98
C VAL A 325 3.04 -7.36 -4.84
N LEU A 326 2.51 -6.93 -3.70
CA LEU A 326 2.17 -5.53 -3.36
C LEU A 326 1.24 -4.90 -4.40
N ASN A 327 0.00 -5.40 -4.46
CA ASN A 327 -1.04 -5.01 -5.41
C ASN A 327 -0.53 -4.91 -6.87
N TYR A 328 -0.28 -6.06 -7.52
CA TYR A 328 0.07 -6.09 -8.95
C TYR A 328 -1.18 -5.95 -9.82
N PHE A 329 -1.46 -4.70 -10.20
CA PHE A 329 -2.57 -4.32 -11.08
C PHE A 329 -2.05 -3.94 -12.46
N THR A 330 -2.63 -4.55 -13.48
CA THR A 330 -2.54 -4.09 -14.87
C THR A 330 -3.49 -2.93 -15.16
N THR A 331 -4.59 -2.80 -14.40
CA THR A 331 -5.44 -1.59 -14.43
C THR A 331 -4.79 -0.49 -13.60
N LEU A 332 -4.39 0.59 -14.26
CA LEU A 332 -3.68 1.71 -13.63
C LEU A 332 -4.58 2.54 -12.72
N ASN A 333 -3.97 3.25 -11.77
CA ASN A 333 -4.63 4.23 -10.87
C ASN A 333 -5.76 3.58 -10.05
N GLN A 334 -5.49 2.39 -9.50
CA GLN A 334 -6.34 1.67 -8.55
C GLN A 334 -5.56 1.34 -7.27
N ARG A 335 -5.31 0.06 -6.98
CA ARG A 335 -4.56 -0.37 -5.77
C ARG A 335 -3.06 -0.58 -6.01
N GLY A 336 -2.65 -0.71 -7.27
CA GLY A 336 -1.25 -0.90 -7.69
C GLY A 336 -0.64 0.36 -8.31
N ALA A 337 0.11 0.19 -9.39
CA ALA A 337 0.73 1.28 -10.14
C ALA A 337 -0.28 2.36 -10.64
N ASN A 338 0.09 3.63 -10.49
CA ASN A 338 -0.70 4.77 -10.98
C ASN A 338 -0.40 5.07 -12.46
N SER A 339 0.77 4.65 -12.95
CA SER A 339 1.20 4.87 -14.34
C SER A 339 1.78 3.61 -15.00
N SER A 340 1.81 3.60 -16.34
CA SER A 340 2.46 2.53 -17.11
C SER A 340 3.97 2.43 -16.85
N ALA A 341 4.61 3.54 -16.44
CA ALA A 341 6.01 3.57 -16.02
C ALA A 341 6.20 2.83 -14.68
N GLU A 342 5.30 3.03 -13.72
CA GLU A 342 5.32 2.33 -12.44
C GLU A 342 4.97 0.85 -12.59
N LEU A 343 3.98 0.50 -13.40
CA LEU A 343 3.66 -0.90 -13.71
C LEU A 343 4.89 -1.61 -14.29
N LYS A 344 5.61 -0.96 -15.19
CA LYS A 344 6.90 -1.47 -15.69
C LYS A 344 7.93 -1.60 -14.56
N ARG A 345 8.07 -0.59 -13.69
CA ARG A 345 9.01 -0.62 -12.55
C ARG A 345 8.73 -1.77 -11.58
N GLN A 346 7.45 -2.00 -11.27
CA GLN A 346 6.94 -3.07 -10.39
C GLN A 346 7.21 -4.43 -11.04
N ARG A 347 6.78 -4.61 -12.29
CA ARG A 347 6.98 -5.84 -13.07
C ARG A 347 8.45 -6.21 -13.20
N ASP A 348 9.32 -5.27 -13.54
CA ASP A 348 10.76 -5.52 -13.70
C ASP A 348 11.41 -6.00 -12.37
N LYS A 349 10.98 -5.46 -11.22
CA LYS A 349 11.40 -5.95 -9.91
C LYS A 349 10.84 -7.33 -9.59
N LEU A 350 9.53 -7.54 -9.74
CA LEU A 350 8.88 -8.82 -9.46
C LEU A 350 9.47 -9.95 -10.33
N VAL A 351 9.77 -9.66 -11.60
CA VAL A 351 10.50 -10.58 -12.49
C VAL A 351 11.89 -10.89 -11.91
N SER A 352 12.65 -9.89 -11.45
CA SER A 352 13.94 -10.13 -10.79
C SER A 352 13.82 -11.00 -9.53
N THR A 353 12.76 -10.80 -8.72
CA THR A 353 12.48 -11.59 -7.52
C THR A 353 12.11 -13.03 -7.86
N ILE A 354 11.17 -13.25 -8.80
CA ILE A 354 10.71 -14.59 -9.20
C ILE A 354 11.85 -15.40 -9.83
N VAL A 355 12.65 -14.78 -10.70
CA VAL A 355 13.82 -15.41 -11.33
C VAL A 355 14.86 -15.86 -10.30
N ALA A 356 15.11 -15.04 -9.28
CA ALA A 356 16.10 -15.36 -8.24
C ALA A 356 15.57 -16.33 -7.16
N LEU A 357 14.26 -16.33 -6.88
CA LEU A 357 13.61 -17.35 -6.06
C LEU A 357 13.71 -18.75 -6.71
N ASP A 358 13.63 -18.81 -8.04
CA ASP A 358 13.76 -20.04 -8.84
C ASP A 358 12.84 -21.18 -8.32
N ALA A 359 11.68 -20.83 -7.78
CA ALA A 359 10.70 -21.78 -7.24
C ALA A 359 10.07 -22.61 -8.37
N ASP A 360 9.85 -23.91 -8.13
CA ASP A 360 9.21 -24.82 -9.09
C ASP A 360 7.68 -24.72 -9.03
N VAL A 361 7.15 -24.33 -7.86
CA VAL A 361 5.77 -23.87 -7.64
C VAL A 361 5.80 -22.61 -6.77
N LEU A 362 5.13 -21.54 -7.17
CA LEU A 362 5.10 -20.26 -6.45
C LEU A 362 3.67 -19.77 -6.30
N GLY A 363 3.25 -19.56 -5.06
CA GLY A 363 2.01 -18.87 -4.71
C GLY A 363 2.21 -17.36 -4.73
N LEU A 364 1.23 -16.64 -5.27
CA LEU A 364 1.25 -15.18 -5.37
C LEU A 364 0.02 -14.62 -4.64
N MET A 365 0.21 -13.61 -3.81
CA MET A 365 -0.87 -12.85 -3.16
C MET A 365 -0.88 -11.41 -3.72
N GLU A 366 -2.06 -10.80 -3.80
CA GLU A 366 -2.26 -9.45 -4.36
C GLU A 366 -2.06 -9.30 -5.86
N ILE A 367 -2.41 -10.35 -6.62
CA ILE A 367 -2.62 -10.25 -8.07
C ILE A 367 -4.02 -9.68 -8.32
N GLU A 368 -4.17 -8.71 -9.22
CA GLU A 368 -5.46 -8.18 -9.65
C GLU A 368 -6.41 -9.29 -10.18
N ASN A 369 -7.70 -9.21 -9.81
CA ASN A 369 -8.69 -10.27 -10.05
C ASN A 369 -9.35 -10.21 -11.46
N THR A 370 -8.53 -10.20 -12.51
CA THR A 370 -8.93 -10.03 -13.94
C THR A 370 -8.90 -11.34 -14.72
N ALA A 371 -9.49 -12.41 -14.18
CA ALA A 371 -9.36 -13.78 -14.70
C ALA A 371 -7.88 -14.16 -14.91
N THR A 372 -7.37 -14.30 -16.14
CA THR A 372 -5.94 -14.57 -16.37
C THR A 372 -5.08 -13.33 -16.65
N VAL A 373 -5.65 -12.16 -16.96
CA VAL A 373 -4.96 -11.05 -17.62
C VAL A 373 -3.70 -10.58 -16.86
N SER A 374 -3.84 -10.15 -15.61
CA SER A 374 -2.70 -9.62 -14.84
C SER A 374 -1.64 -10.68 -14.52
N LEU A 375 -2.07 -11.92 -14.31
CA LEU A 375 -1.16 -13.05 -14.06
C LEU A 375 -0.39 -13.44 -15.32
N ALA A 376 -1.06 -13.42 -16.48
CA ALA A 376 -0.46 -13.73 -17.77
C ALA A 376 0.57 -12.67 -18.19
N ASP A 377 0.34 -11.39 -17.91
CA ASP A 377 1.32 -10.31 -18.14
C ASP A 377 2.61 -10.55 -17.33
N LEU A 378 2.49 -10.86 -16.03
CA LEU A 378 3.64 -11.16 -15.17
C LEU A 378 4.38 -12.43 -15.63
N VAL A 379 3.66 -13.51 -15.95
CA VAL A 379 4.26 -14.77 -16.45
C VAL A 379 4.94 -14.58 -17.80
N ALA A 380 4.37 -13.78 -18.71
CA ALA A 380 5.01 -13.44 -19.98
C ALA A 380 6.34 -12.69 -19.76
N ALA A 381 6.38 -11.74 -18.82
CA ALA A 381 7.59 -11.01 -18.48
C ALA A 381 8.66 -11.89 -17.79
N VAL A 382 8.26 -12.84 -16.94
CA VAL A 382 9.18 -13.84 -16.36
C VAL A 382 9.76 -14.75 -17.45
N ASN A 383 8.91 -15.30 -18.33
CA ASN A 383 9.33 -16.15 -19.44
C ASN A 383 10.23 -15.41 -20.47
N ALA A 384 10.03 -14.10 -20.64
CA ALA A 384 10.93 -13.27 -21.46
C ALA A 384 12.36 -13.16 -20.88
N LYS A 385 12.57 -13.52 -19.61
CA LYS A 385 13.90 -13.61 -18.96
C LYS A 385 14.42 -15.03 -18.80
N THR A 386 13.55 -16.01 -18.54
CA THR A 386 13.94 -17.40 -18.24
C THR A 386 13.92 -18.34 -19.45
N GLY A 387 13.18 -17.98 -20.50
CA GLY A 387 12.88 -18.83 -21.64
C GLY A 387 11.37 -18.98 -21.83
N ALA A 388 10.94 -19.10 -23.09
CA ALA A 388 9.54 -19.31 -23.41
C ALA A 388 9.03 -20.61 -22.75
N SER A 389 7.86 -20.54 -22.11
CA SER A 389 7.20 -21.65 -21.41
C SER A 389 7.97 -22.25 -20.23
N THR A 390 8.97 -21.57 -19.65
CA THR A 390 9.64 -22.02 -18.42
C THR A 390 8.67 -22.05 -17.24
N TYR A 391 7.84 -21.01 -17.11
CA TYR A 391 6.72 -20.92 -16.17
C TYR A 391 5.38 -20.95 -16.90
N ALA A 392 4.41 -21.62 -16.30
CA ALA A 392 3.00 -21.57 -16.63
C ALA A 392 2.18 -21.09 -15.42
N LEU A 393 0.98 -20.57 -15.67
CA LEU A 393 0.03 -20.17 -14.63
C LEU A 393 -0.97 -21.29 -14.34
N VAL A 394 -1.50 -21.32 -13.11
CA VAL A 394 -2.73 -22.07 -12.79
C VAL A 394 -3.91 -21.13 -13.01
N ASN A 395 -4.81 -21.49 -13.92
CA ASN A 395 -6.00 -20.68 -14.21
C ASN A 395 -7.15 -21.06 -13.27
N SER A 396 -7.31 -20.28 -12.20
CA SER A 396 -8.44 -20.36 -11.26
C SER A 396 -9.62 -19.43 -11.60
N GLY A 397 -9.63 -18.80 -12.78
CA GLY A 397 -10.60 -17.78 -13.15
C GLY A 397 -10.55 -16.56 -12.23
N THR A 398 -11.73 -16.10 -11.79
CA THR A 398 -11.91 -15.01 -10.81
C THR A 398 -12.37 -15.60 -9.45
N PRO A 399 -11.46 -16.14 -8.61
CA PRO A 399 -11.82 -16.62 -7.28
C PRO A 399 -12.28 -15.44 -6.41
N GLY A 400 -13.49 -15.54 -5.87
CA GLY A 400 -14.07 -14.50 -5.01
C GLY A 400 -14.52 -13.24 -5.76
N THR A 401 -14.62 -12.13 -5.03
CA THR A 401 -15.08 -10.82 -5.52
C THR A 401 -14.23 -9.63 -5.06
N ASP A 402 -13.20 -9.82 -4.22
CA ASP A 402 -12.19 -8.78 -3.95
C ASP A 402 -11.44 -8.43 -5.25
N ALA A 403 -11.03 -7.17 -5.39
CA ALA A 403 -10.23 -6.67 -6.50
C ALA A 403 -8.84 -7.34 -6.60
N ILE A 404 -8.36 -7.90 -5.49
CA ILE A 404 -7.19 -8.79 -5.45
C ILE A 404 -7.56 -10.24 -5.19
N LYS A 405 -6.75 -11.14 -5.76
CA LYS A 405 -6.81 -12.58 -5.53
C LYS A 405 -5.46 -13.17 -5.17
N VAL A 406 -5.50 -14.45 -4.80
CA VAL A 406 -4.34 -15.33 -4.81
C VAL A 406 -4.23 -16.08 -6.14
N ALA A 407 -3.00 -16.41 -6.52
CA ALA A 407 -2.68 -17.08 -7.78
C ALA A 407 -1.51 -18.05 -7.60
N MET A 408 -1.21 -18.85 -8.64
CA MET A 408 -0.06 -19.75 -8.65
C MET A 408 0.61 -19.74 -10.03
N ILE A 409 1.93 -19.83 -10.02
CA ILE A 409 2.75 -20.14 -11.21
C ILE A 409 3.63 -21.35 -10.90
N TYR A 410 3.99 -22.13 -11.92
CA TYR A 410 4.78 -23.36 -11.76
C TYR A 410 5.66 -23.62 -12.99
N LYS A 411 6.66 -24.49 -12.85
CA LYS A 411 7.50 -24.95 -13.96
C LYS A 411 6.99 -26.29 -14.51
N PRO A 412 6.44 -26.35 -15.74
CA PRO A 412 5.91 -27.60 -16.32
C PRO A 412 6.97 -28.71 -16.49
N ALA A 413 8.26 -28.32 -16.59
CA ALA A 413 9.38 -29.26 -16.65
C ALA A 413 9.71 -29.95 -15.31
N ARG A 414 9.07 -29.53 -14.20
CA ARG A 414 9.37 -29.99 -12.84
C ARG A 414 8.16 -30.63 -12.16
N VAL A 415 6.97 -30.06 -12.38
CA VAL A 415 5.70 -30.60 -11.89
C VAL A 415 4.62 -30.62 -12.97
N SER A 416 3.75 -31.63 -12.92
CA SER A 416 2.50 -31.68 -13.67
C SER A 416 1.32 -31.35 -12.76
N LEU A 417 0.29 -30.71 -13.31
CA LEU A 417 -1.00 -30.54 -12.63
C LEU A 417 -1.73 -31.88 -12.52
N ILE A 418 -2.50 -32.08 -11.43
CA ILE A 418 -3.48 -33.14 -11.28
C ILE A 418 -4.85 -32.51 -11.05
N GLY A 419 -5.74 -32.64 -12.02
CA GLY A 419 -7.12 -32.14 -11.93
C GLY A 419 -7.22 -30.62 -11.78
N GLN A 420 -8.45 -30.16 -11.57
CA GLN A 420 -8.78 -28.73 -11.56
C GLN A 420 -8.28 -28.00 -10.32
N PRO A 421 -7.93 -26.71 -10.41
CA PRO A 421 -7.79 -25.87 -9.23
C PRO A 421 -9.12 -25.81 -8.47
N GLN A 422 -9.03 -25.85 -7.14
CA GLN A 422 -10.15 -25.85 -6.22
C GLN A 422 -10.24 -24.51 -5.49
N VAL A 423 -11.46 -24.00 -5.31
CA VAL A 423 -11.76 -22.74 -4.63
C VAL A 423 -12.98 -22.96 -3.72
N PRO A 424 -12.93 -22.64 -2.42
CA PRO A 424 -14.08 -22.81 -1.53
C PRO A 424 -15.11 -21.70 -1.73
N ALA A 425 -16.39 -22.06 -1.65
CA ALA A 425 -17.52 -21.13 -1.59
C ALA A 425 -17.96 -20.90 -0.13
N ASP A 426 -17.01 -20.72 0.79
CA ASP A 426 -17.29 -20.51 2.22
C ASP A 426 -17.31 -18.99 2.54
N PRO A 427 -18.42 -18.41 3.03
CA PRO A 427 -18.56 -16.97 3.25
C PRO A 427 -17.67 -16.42 4.37
N ASP A 428 -17.06 -17.25 5.21
CA ASP A 428 -16.09 -16.77 6.22
C ASP A 428 -14.85 -16.11 5.58
N PHE A 429 -14.55 -16.39 4.30
CA PHE A 429 -13.51 -15.68 3.53
C PHE A 429 -13.92 -14.26 3.06
N GLY A 430 -14.98 -13.69 3.64
CA GLY A 430 -15.36 -12.29 3.43
C GLY A 430 -14.37 -11.29 4.05
N VAL A 431 -14.17 -10.18 3.35
CA VAL A 431 -13.37 -9.01 3.73
C VAL A 431 -14.10 -7.73 3.29
N ASP A 432 -13.66 -6.55 3.74
CA ASP A 432 -14.33 -5.27 3.42
C ASP A 432 -14.41 -4.97 1.90
N GLY A 433 -13.54 -5.59 1.09
CA GLY A 433 -13.53 -5.49 -0.38
C GLY A 433 -14.32 -6.58 -1.13
N GLY A 434 -14.92 -7.57 -0.46
CA GLY A 434 -15.62 -8.68 -1.10
C GLY A 434 -15.25 -10.06 -0.52
N LEU A 435 -15.38 -11.12 -1.30
CA LEU A 435 -14.92 -12.46 -0.92
C LEU A 435 -13.48 -12.66 -1.41
N ARG A 436 -12.57 -13.13 -0.55
CA ARG A 436 -11.18 -13.44 -0.92
C ARG A 436 -10.80 -14.87 -0.51
N PRO A 437 -11.29 -15.89 -1.23
CA PRO A 437 -11.08 -17.29 -0.87
C PRO A 437 -9.65 -17.74 -1.22
N PRO A 438 -9.11 -18.76 -0.52
CA PRO A 438 -7.88 -19.44 -0.93
C PRO A 438 -8.07 -20.21 -2.24
N VAL A 439 -6.96 -20.56 -2.89
CA VAL A 439 -6.95 -21.42 -4.08
C VAL A 439 -6.04 -22.61 -3.81
N ALA A 440 -6.45 -23.81 -4.22
CA ALA A 440 -5.66 -25.04 -4.10
C ALA A 440 -5.46 -25.72 -5.46
N GLN A 441 -4.27 -26.27 -5.70
CA GLN A 441 -3.96 -27.08 -6.87
C GLN A 441 -3.15 -28.29 -6.42
N ARG A 442 -3.50 -29.48 -6.90
CA ARG A 442 -2.66 -30.67 -6.72
C ARG A 442 -1.59 -30.70 -7.81
N PHE A 443 -0.35 -30.88 -7.39
CA PHE A 443 0.82 -31.04 -8.25
C PHE A 443 1.43 -32.43 -8.03
N ALA A 444 2.04 -32.99 -9.07
CA ALA A 444 2.91 -34.15 -8.95
C ALA A 444 4.29 -33.86 -9.58
N ALA A 445 5.34 -34.34 -8.92
CA ALA A 445 6.69 -34.29 -9.46
C ALA A 445 6.79 -35.06 -10.78
N ILE A 446 7.52 -34.52 -11.75
CA ILE A 446 7.67 -35.16 -13.06
C ILE A 446 8.47 -36.46 -12.95
N ASP A 447 9.50 -36.49 -12.10
CA ASP A 447 10.49 -37.57 -11.95
C ASP A 447 9.97 -38.81 -11.20
N ASN A 448 9.21 -38.65 -10.12
CA ASN A 448 8.76 -39.77 -9.28
C ASN A 448 7.24 -39.85 -9.01
N ASN A 449 6.44 -38.95 -9.60
CA ASN A 449 4.99 -38.78 -9.39
C ASN A 449 4.54 -38.36 -7.98
N GLY A 450 5.45 -38.22 -7.01
CA GLY A 450 5.12 -37.78 -5.66
C GLY A 450 4.33 -36.48 -5.70
N SER A 451 3.19 -36.46 -5.00
CA SER A 451 2.16 -35.45 -5.20
C SER A 451 1.74 -34.75 -3.91
N PHE A 452 1.26 -33.52 -4.04
CA PHE A 452 0.83 -32.73 -2.89
C PHE A 452 -0.21 -31.69 -3.30
N TRP A 453 -1.05 -31.31 -2.35
CA TRP A 453 -1.88 -30.11 -2.44
C TRP A 453 -1.04 -28.88 -2.10
N PHE A 454 -0.96 -27.94 -3.03
CA PHE A 454 -0.44 -26.61 -2.80
C PHE A 454 -1.61 -25.65 -2.65
N VAL A 455 -1.68 -24.95 -1.51
CA VAL A 455 -2.81 -24.09 -1.14
C VAL A 455 -2.29 -22.68 -0.86
N VAL A 456 -2.73 -21.70 -1.62
CA VAL A 456 -2.36 -20.28 -1.42
C VAL A 456 -3.51 -19.55 -0.75
N ASN A 457 -3.21 -18.72 0.24
CA ASN A 457 -4.19 -17.96 1.00
C ASN A 457 -3.79 -16.48 1.14
N HIS A 458 -4.76 -15.64 1.49
CA HIS A 458 -4.54 -14.26 1.92
C HIS A 458 -5.64 -13.86 2.92
N LEU A 459 -5.46 -14.13 4.22
CA LEU A 459 -6.47 -13.84 5.25
C LEU A 459 -6.67 -12.33 5.48
N LYS A 460 -7.79 -11.93 6.09
CA LYS A 460 -8.16 -10.52 6.32
C LYS A 460 -7.03 -9.73 7.01
N SER A 461 -6.72 -8.56 6.46
CA SER A 461 -5.68 -7.68 6.99
C SER A 461 -5.95 -7.16 8.41
N LYS A 462 -4.88 -6.96 9.18
CA LYS A 462 -4.92 -6.43 10.56
C LYS A 462 -5.37 -4.95 10.64
N GLY A 463 -5.25 -4.22 9.53
CA GLY A 463 -5.58 -2.79 9.43
C GLY A 463 -7.07 -2.48 9.25
N SER A 464 -7.40 -1.18 9.23
CA SER A 464 -8.75 -0.63 9.04
C SER A 464 -9.78 -1.22 10.01
N CYS A 465 -9.62 -0.91 11.30
CA CYS A 465 -10.50 -1.42 12.36
C CYS A 465 -12.00 -1.15 12.11
N PRO A 466 -12.89 -2.06 12.52
CA PRO A 466 -14.33 -1.85 12.41
C PRO A 466 -14.76 -0.54 13.06
N SER A 467 -15.53 0.27 12.34
CA SER A 467 -16.03 1.58 12.83
C SER A 467 -16.93 1.45 14.07
N SER A 468 -17.60 0.31 14.23
CA SER A 468 -18.37 0.01 15.43
C SER A 468 -17.45 -0.28 16.63
N ALA A 469 -17.34 0.71 17.51
CA ALA A 469 -18.02 0.61 18.81
C ALA A 469 -17.89 -0.76 19.51
N SER A 470 -18.82 -1.66 19.17
CA SER A 470 -19.05 -2.95 19.82
C SER A 470 -18.62 -4.15 18.98
N SER A 471 -17.84 -3.95 17.91
CA SER A 471 -17.35 -5.07 17.10
C SER A 471 -16.36 -5.90 17.90
N VAL A 472 -16.56 -7.23 17.89
CA VAL A 472 -15.61 -8.20 18.45
C VAL A 472 -14.29 -8.25 17.68
N ASP A 473 -14.26 -7.70 16.46
CA ASP A 473 -13.09 -7.59 15.60
C ASP A 473 -12.34 -6.24 15.76
N ARG A 474 -12.66 -5.47 16.80
CA ARG A 474 -11.93 -4.25 17.17
C ARG A 474 -10.87 -4.58 18.23
N ASP A 475 -9.66 -4.03 18.06
CA ASP A 475 -8.39 -4.54 18.61
C ASP A 475 -8.44 -5.08 20.05
N ASP A 476 -8.03 -6.35 20.17
CA ASP A 476 -7.95 -7.16 21.39
C ASP A 476 -6.49 -7.50 21.78
N GLY A 477 -5.50 -6.82 21.19
CA GLY A 477 -4.06 -7.04 21.39
C GLY A 477 -3.40 -7.93 20.33
N GLN A 478 -4.17 -8.45 19.38
CA GLN A 478 -3.69 -9.15 18.18
C GLN A 478 -3.97 -8.36 16.89
N GLY A 479 -4.33 -7.07 17.02
CA GLY A 479 -4.75 -6.22 15.92
C GLY A 479 -6.18 -6.51 15.50
N CYS A 480 -6.80 -5.54 14.82
CA CYS A 480 -8.18 -5.69 14.36
C CYS A 480 -8.38 -6.91 13.45
N TRP A 481 -9.64 -7.33 13.34
CA TRP A 481 -10.06 -8.50 12.56
C TRP A 481 -9.50 -9.85 13.03
N ASN A 482 -9.06 -9.96 14.29
CA ASN A 482 -8.54 -11.21 14.86
C ASN A 482 -9.59 -12.35 14.83
N VAL A 483 -10.84 -12.08 15.24
CA VAL A 483 -11.91 -13.09 15.26
C VAL A 483 -12.29 -13.51 13.84
N SER A 484 -12.32 -12.58 12.88
CA SER A 484 -12.46 -12.86 11.45
C SER A 484 -11.33 -13.76 10.92
N ARG A 485 -10.06 -13.46 11.24
CA ARG A 485 -8.92 -14.30 10.85
C ARG A 485 -9.01 -15.71 11.47
N VAL A 486 -9.48 -15.84 12.71
CA VAL A 486 -9.71 -17.16 13.36
C VAL A 486 -10.84 -17.95 12.68
N ARG A 487 -11.94 -17.30 12.26
CA ARG A 487 -12.98 -17.96 11.44
C ARG A 487 -12.42 -18.43 10.11
N GLN A 488 -11.65 -17.59 9.42
CA GLN A 488 -11.01 -17.94 8.14
C GLN A 488 -10.01 -19.10 8.28
N ALA A 489 -9.18 -19.12 9.33
CA ALA A 489 -8.30 -20.23 9.66
C ALA A 489 -9.08 -21.54 9.90
N SER A 490 -10.22 -21.46 10.60
CA SER A 490 -11.11 -22.60 10.84
C SER A 490 -11.75 -23.13 9.55
N ALA A 491 -12.22 -22.23 8.68
CA ALA A 491 -12.78 -22.56 7.37
C ALA A 491 -11.73 -23.19 6.44
N LEU A 492 -10.49 -22.67 6.46
CA LEU A 492 -9.34 -23.20 5.71
C LEU A 492 -9.03 -24.65 6.14
N ASN A 493 -8.89 -24.90 7.44
CA ASN A 493 -8.66 -26.26 7.97
C ASN A 493 -9.75 -27.25 7.53
N LYS A 494 -11.03 -26.85 7.68
CA LYS A 494 -12.20 -27.64 7.29
C LYS A 494 -12.19 -27.98 5.80
N TRP A 495 -11.92 -27.00 4.94
CA TRP A 495 -11.89 -27.19 3.49
C TRP A 495 -10.69 -28.04 3.04
N VAL A 496 -9.51 -27.81 3.60
CA VAL A 496 -8.31 -28.64 3.32
C VAL A 496 -8.56 -30.09 3.75
N GLY A 497 -9.21 -30.33 4.90
CA GLY A 497 -9.64 -31.67 5.30
C GLY A 497 -10.58 -32.34 4.27
N GLN A 498 -11.44 -31.58 3.59
CA GLN A 498 -12.28 -32.08 2.50
C GLN A 498 -11.46 -32.41 1.23
N LEU A 499 -10.47 -31.58 0.87
CA LEU A 499 -9.56 -31.87 -0.25
C LEU A 499 -8.82 -33.20 -0.02
N VAL A 500 -8.27 -33.39 1.18
CA VAL A 500 -7.60 -34.63 1.60
C VAL A 500 -8.56 -35.81 1.51
N ALA A 501 -9.74 -35.72 2.13
CA ALA A 501 -10.72 -36.80 2.17
C ALA A 501 -11.25 -37.20 0.77
N ASN A 502 -11.44 -36.23 -0.13
CA ASN A 502 -11.97 -36.48 -1.48
C ASN A 502 -10.92 -37.03 -2.45
N SER A 503 -9.63 -36.74 -2.24
CA SER A 503 -8.55 -37.06 -3.18
C SER A 503 -7.61 -38.18 -2.72
N GLY A 504 -7.68 -38.56 -1.44
CA GLY A 504 -6.75 -39.48 -0.80
C GLY A 504 -5.36 -38.90 -0.53
N GLU A 505 -5.09 -37.66 -0.96
CA GLU A 505 -3.79 -37.00 -0.77
C GLU A 505 -3.69 -36.36 0.60
N ALA A 506 -2.70 -36.75 1.39
CA ALA A 506 -2.47 -36.21 2.74
C ALA A 506 -1.30 -35.23 2.80
N ASP A 507 -0.48 -35.13 1.74
CA ASP A 507 0.57 -34.14 1.63
C ASP A 507 -0.04 -32.78 1.22
N VAL A 508 0.06 -31.82 2.14
CA VAL A 508 -0.48 -30.46 1.95
C VAL A 508 0.55 -29.43 2.38
N LEU A 509 0.81 -28.45 1.52
CA LEU A 509 1.52 -27.23 1.83
C LEU A 509 0.57 -26.05 1.67
N MET A 510 0.26 -25.38 2.79
CA MET A 510 -0.42 -24.09 2.77
C MET A 510 0.62 -22.98 2.83
N VAL A 511 0.50 -21.97 1.97
CA VAL A 511 1.40 -20.81 1.93
C VAL A 511 0.63 -19.50 1.78
N GLY A 512 1.34 -18.39 2.01
CA GLY A 512 0.88 -17.05 1.73
C GLY A 512 0.68 -16.21 2.99
N ASP A 513 -0.03 -15.09 2.82
CA ASP A 513 -0.20 -14.08 3.86
C ASP A 513 -1.38 -14.42 4.78
N PHE A 514 -1.08 -14.93 5.96
CA PHE A 514 -2.07 -15.24 6.98
C PHE A 514 -2.48 -14.02 7.82
N ASN A 515 -1.85 -12.86 7.61
CA ASN A 515 -2.06 -11.62 8.37
C ASN A 515 -2.03 -11.85 9.90
N ALA A 516 -1.21 -12.79 10.37
CA ALA A 516 -1.18 -13.21 11.77
C ALA A 516 0.23 -13.64 12.18
N TYR A 517 0.72 -13.12 13.31
CA TYR A 517 2.08 -13.45 13.81
C TYR A 517 2.17 -14.89 14.36
N LEU A 518 3.40 -15.43 14.50
CA LEU A 518 3.68 -16.84 14.86
C LEU A 518 2.94 -17.40 16.10
N HIS A 519 2.54 -16.53 17.03
CA HIS A 519 1.84 -16.89 18.27
C HIS A 519 0.45 -16.22 18.38
N GLU A 520 -0.13 -15.78 17.27
CA GLU A 520 -1.52 -15.34 17.18
C GLU A 520 -2.49 -16.50 16.96
N ASP A 521 -3.74 -16.27 17.34
CA ASP A 521 -4.78 -17.30 17.38
C ASP A 521 -5.15 -17.91 16.00
N PRO A 522 -5.08 -17.20 14.86
CA PRO A 522 -5.25 -17.82 13.54
C PRO A 522 -4.20 -18.90 13.25
N ILE A 523 -2.91 -18.64 13.57
CA ILE A 523 -1.83 -19.63 13.39
C ILE A 523 -2.04 -20.82 14.33
N LYS A 524 -2.33 -20.58 15.62
CA LYS A 524 -2.66 -21.65 16.59
C LYS A 524 -3.84 -22.51 16.15
N THR A 525 -4.85 -21.90 15.51
CA THR A 525 -6.03 -22.60 14.98
C THR A 525 -5.63 -23.58 13.87
N ILE A 526 -4.68 -23.20 13.02
CA ILE A 526 -4.14 -24.08 11.96
C ILE A 526 -3.28 -25.19 12.57
N GLU A 527 -2.39 -24.86 13.51
CA GLU A 527 -1.52 -25.85 14.16
C GLU A 527 -2.32 -26.89 14.99
N ALA A 528 -3.42 -26.47 15.61
CA ALA A 528 -4.34 -27.37 16.32
C ALA A 528 -5.00 -28.43 15.41
N ALA A 529 -4.99 -28.22 14.08
CA ALA A 529 -5.42 -29.22 13.10
C ALA A 529 -4.30 -30.17 12.63
N GLY A 530 -3.10 -30.10 13.22
CA GLY A 530 -1.98 -31.00 12.92
C GLY A 530 -1.04 -30.54 11.80
N PHE A 531 -1.06 -29.24 11.50
CA PHE A 531 -0.09 -28.57 10.62
C PHE A 531 1.09 -28.04 11.41
N GLU A 532 2.28 -28.05 10.81
CA GLU A 532 3.49 -27.43 11.34
C GLU A 532 3.77 -26.11 10.62
N ASP A 533 3.91 -25.02 11.36
CA ASP A 533 4.49 -23.77 10.85
C ASP A 533 6.00 -23.93 10.62
N LEU A 534 6.41 -24.05 9.36
CA LEU A 534 7.80 -24.32 8.98
C LEU A 534 8.74 -23.19 9.38
N LEU A 535 8.27 -21.94 9.57
CA LEU A 535 9.12 -20.85 10.06
C LEU A 535 9.72 -21.19 11.44
N LYS A 536 9.07 -22.05 12.23
CA LYS A 536 9.58 -22.53 13.53
C LYS A 536 10.82 -23.42 13.41
N ARG A 537 11.19 -23.87 12.21
CA ARG A 537 12.47 -24.55 11.91
C ARG A 537 13.65 -23.58 11.72
N LEU A 538 13.39 -22.30 11.43
CA LEU A 538 14.43 -21.27 11.26
C LEU A 538 15.05 -20.88 12.61
N PRO A 539 16.27 -20.28 12.63
CA PRO A 539 16.76 -19.54 13.79
C PRO A 539 15.72 -18.50 14.23
N ALA A 540 15.54 -18.31 15.54
CA ALA A 540 14.44 -17.49 16.05
C ALA A 540 14.53 -16.02 15.62
N SER A 541 15.74 -15.51 15.34
CA SER A 541 15.99 -14.19 14.77
C SER A 541 15.40 -13.98 13.36
N ASP A 542 15.22 -15.06 12.60
CA ASP A 542 14.96 -15.01 11.15
C ASP A 542 13.47 -15.27 10.86
N ARG A 543 12.64 -15.35 11.91
CA ARG A 543 11.19 -15.67 11.84
C ARG A 543 10.33 -14.43 11.66
N TYR A 544 10.66 -13.60 10.68
CA TYR A 544 9.88 -12.44 10.29
C TYR A 544 9.75 -12.35 8.78
N THR A 545 8.67 -11.75 8.29
CA THR A 545 8.46 -11.45 6.86
C THR A 545 7.98 -10.01 6.65
N TYR A 546 7.77 -9.27 7.74
CA TYR A 546 7.21 -7.92 7.76
C TYR A 546 7.82 -7.10 8.93
N VAL A 547 7.87 -5.79 8.76
CA VAL A 547 8.26 -4.83 9.82
C VAL A 547 7.18 -3.74 9.88
N PHE A 548 6.66 -3.47 11.08
CA PHE A 548 5.64 -2.46 11.33
C PHE A 548 5.97 -1.65 12.57
N ASN A 549 6.02 -0.31 12.46
CA ASN A 549 6.37 0.61 13.55
C ASN A 549 7.67 0.22 14.30
N GLY A 550 8.66 -0.27 13.56
CA GLY A 550 9.94 -0.76 14.09
C GLY A 550 9.93 -2.15 14.72
N GLU A 551 8.81 -2.88 14.69
CA GLU A 551 8.72 -4.23 15.22
C GLU A 551 8.65 -5.28 14.11
N SER A 552 9.53 -6.28 14.16
CA SER A 552 9.59 -7.39 13.19
C SER A 552 8.63 -8.53 13.56
N GLY A 553 7.97 -9.12 12.57
CA GLY A 553 7.17 -10.34 12.72
C GLY A 553 6.87 -11.01 11.39
N ALA A 554 6.35 -12.24 11.39
CA ALA A 554 5.93 -12.92 10.15
C ALA A 554 4.42 -12.78 9.95
N LEU A 555 4.01 -12.39 8.75
CA LEU A 555 2.62 -12.47 8.29
C LEU A 555 2.47 -13.57 7.23
N ASP A 556 3.55 -13.89 6.51
CA ASP A 556 3.63 -14.95 5.51
C ASP A 556 4.20 -16.22 6.13
N HIS A 557 3.53 -17.35 5.91
CA HIS A 557 3.92 -18.63 6.49
C HIS A 557 3.98 -19.74 5.42
N GLY A 558 4.75 -20.78 5.71
CA GLY A 558 4.63 -22.08 5.08
C GLY A 558 4.17 -23.10 6.12
N LEU A 559 2.96 -23.64 5.97
CA LEU A 559 2.32 -24.56 6.92
C LEU A 559 2.16 -25.93 6.26
N ALA A 560 2.90 -26.93 6.74
CA ALA A 560 2.91 -28.29 6.16
C ALA A 560 2.04 -29.25 6.98
N SER A 561 1.31 -30.14 6.30
CA SER A 561 0.63 -31.25 6.98
C SER A 561 1.66 -32.16 7.66
N SER A 562 1.25 -32.91 8.68
CA SER A 562 2.13 -33.89 9.35
C SER A 562 2.78 -34.93 8.40
N LYS A 563 2.21 -35.15 7.20
CA LYS A 563 2.78 -36.05 6.18
C LYS A 563 3.82 -35.35 5.30
N LEU A 564 3.55 -34.14 4.85
CA LEU A 564 4.50 -33.36 4.04
C LEU A 564 5.66 -32.82 4.89
N SER A 565 5.42 -32.51 6.16
CA SER A 565 6.43 -32.06 7.14
C SER A 565 7.67 -32.96 7.19
N ALA A 566 7.48 -34.28 7.10
CA ALA A 566 8.57 -35.27 7.07
C ALA A 566 9.39 -35.27 5.77
N GLN A 567 8.90 -34.59 4.74
CA GLN A 567 9.45 -34.53 3.37
C GLN A 567 10.02 -33.13 3.04
N VAL A 568 9.84 -32.15 3.93
CA VAL A 568 10.46 -30.84 3.86
C VAL A 568 11.95 -30.94 4.20
N THR A 569 12.81 -30.61 3.24
CA THR A 569 14.28 -30.64 3.39
C THR A 569 14.86 -29.37 4.01
N GLY A 570 14.11 -28.26 3.95
CA GLY A 570 14.55 -26.96 4.42
C GLY A 570 13.54 -25.88 4.11
N VAL A 571 13.73 -24.71 4.71
CA VAL A 571 12.90 -23.52 4.57
C VAL A 571 13.78 -22.29 4.73
N THR A 572 13.41 -21.18 4.08
CA THR A 572 14.02 -19.86 4.27
C THR A 572 12.96 -18.79 4.08
N VAL A 573 13.07 -17.71 4.85
CA VAL A 573 12.60 -16.40 4.40
C VAL A 573 13.75 -15.76 3.61
N TRP A 574 13.46 -14.97 2.57
CA TRP A 574 14.47 -14.16 1.91
C TRP A 574 14.23 -12.68 2.20
N HIS A 575 14.98 -12.13 3.15
CA HIS A 575 14.84 -10.75 3.62
C HIS A 575 15.30 -9.75 2.55
N ILE A 576 14.39 -9.36 1.66
CA ILE A 576 14.61 -8.42 0.55
C ILE A 576 13.64 -7.23 0.58
N ASN A 577 12.58 -7.27 1.38
CA ASN A 577 11.47 -6.32 1.34
C ASN A 577 11.19 -5.67 2.70
N ALA A 578 11.09 -6.47 3.76
CA ALA A 578 10.72 -5.99 5.09
C ALA A 578 11.79 -5.07 5.73
N ASP A 579 13.05 -5.29 5.37
CA ASP A 579 14.20 -4.54 5.90
C ASP A 579 14.63 -3.34 5.06
N GLU A 580 13.92 -3.03 3.96
CA GLU A 580 14.33 -2.01 2.99
C GLU A 580 13.46 -0.74 3.06
N PRO A 581 14.00 0.46 2.80
CA PRO A 581 13.22 1.69 2.78
C PRO A 581 12.22 1.72 1.62
N ILE A 582 11.04 2.32 1.85
CA ILE A 582 10.02 2.58 0.81
C ILE A 582 10.60 3.36 -0.37
N ALA A 583 11.55 4.26 -0.12
CA ALA A 583 12.24 5.06 -1.14
C ALA A 583 12.74 4.23 -2.34
N LEU A 584 13.11 2.97 -2.11
CA LEU A 584 13.65 2.10 -3.15
C LEU A 584 12.57 1.41 -4.00
N ASP A 585 11.29 1.45 -3.64
CA ASP A 585 10.20 0.71 -4.30
C ASP A 585 9.88 1.20 -5.74
N TYR A 586 8.82 0.64 -6.33
CA TYR A 586 8.46 0.92 -7.71
C TYR A 586 7.72 2.24 -7.93
N ASN A 587 7.18 2.89 -6.90
CA ASN A 587 6.42 4.14 -7.02
C ASN A 587 7.30 5.33 -7.37
N THR A 588 6.69 6.37 -7.97
CA THR A 588 7.34 7.64 -8.32
C THR A 588 6.91 8.78 -7.39
N GLU A 589 5.79 8.64 -6.69
CA GLU A 589 5.30 9.65 -5.76
C GLU A 589 6.31 9.88 -4.63
N PHE A 590 6.47 11.15 -4.24
CA PHE A 590 7.26 11.55 -3.07
C PHE A 590 8.76 11.19 -3.14
N LYS A 591 9.31 10.96 -4.34
CA LYS A 591 10.74 10.68 -4.57
C LYS A 591 11.43 11.76 -5.41
N THR A 592 11.90 12.80 -4.72
CA THR A 592 12.84 13.80 -5.27
C THR A 592 14.23 13.20 -5.52
N ASP A 593 14.58 12.14 -4.79
CA ASP A 593 15.77 11.31 -4.95
C ASP A 593 15.33 9.85 -5.19
N ASP A 594 15.08 9.51 -6.46
CA ASP A 594 14.50 8.22 -6.84
C ASP A 594 15.56 7.09 -6.92
N ARG A 595 15.63 6.30 -5.85
CA ARG A 595 16.58 5.17 -5.69
C ARG A 595 16.11 3.87 -6.34
N TYR A 596 15.32 3.95 -7.41
CA TYR A 596 14.87 2.77 -8.15
C TYR A 596 16.02 1.94 -8.70
N ALA A 597 15.96 0.63 -8.51
CA ALA A 597 16.84 -0.32 -9.20
C ALA A 597 16.07 -1.59 -9.60
N VAL A 598 16.38 -2.15 -10.77
CA VAL A 598 15.85 -3.44 -11.23
C VAL A 598 16.55 -4.56 -10.47
N THR A 599 16.14 -4.76 -9.22
CA THR A 599 16.66 -5.78 -8.30
C THR A 599 15.50 -6.35 -7.46
N PRO A 600 15.69 -7.49 -6.77
CA PRO A 600 14.65 -8.05 -5.91
C PRO A 600 14.29 -7.16 -4.71
N TYR A 601 15.20 -6.28 -4.28
CA TYR A 601 15.05 -5.49 -3.06
C TYR A 601 13.92 -4.49 -3.14
N ARG A 602 13.03 -4.50 -2.14
CA ARG A 602 11.80 -3.69 -2.10
C ARG A 602 10.99 -3.87 -3.39
N SER A 603 10.79 -5.12 -3.82
CA SER A 603 9.79 -5.49 -4.83
C SER A 603 8.38 -5.59 -4.24
N SER A 604 8.29 -5.70 -2.91
CA SER A 604 7.08 -5.75 -2.09
C SER A 604 7.42 -5.14 -0.73
N ASP A 605 6.47 -5.14 0.21
CA ASP A 605 6.66 -4.88 1.63
C ASP A 605 6.75 -6.17 2.48
N HIS A 606 6.38 -7.32 1.91
CA HIS A 606 6.52 -8.66 2.52
C HIS A 606 7.71 -9.44 1.95
N ASP A 607 8.46 -10.14 2.80
CA ASP A 607 9.52 -11.06 2.36
C ASP A 607 8.95 -12.42 1.88
N PRO A 608 9.43 -12.98 0.75
CA PRO A 608 8.98 -14.29 0.29
C PRO A 608 9.50 -15.44 1.14
N VAL A 609 8.66 -16.47 1.28
CA VAL A 609 8.97 -17.75 1.95
C VAL A 609 9.24 -18.82 0.89
N LEU A 610 10.28 -19.62 1.07
CA LEU A 610 10.64 -20.72 0.18
C LEU A 610 10.90 -22.01 0.98
N VAL A 611 10.42 -23.14 0.46
CA VAL A 611 10.43 -24.47 1.09
C VAL A 611 11.02 -25.49 0.10
N GLY A 612 11.95 -26.31 0.55
CA GLY A 612 12.52 -27.42 -0.21
C GLY A 612 11.81 -28.73 0.12
N LEU A 613 11.51 -29.53 -0.91
CA LEU A 613 10.73 -30.75 -0.80
C LEU A 613 11.46 -31.93 -1.45
N ASN A 614 11.41 -33.10 -0.81
CA ASN A 614 11.73 -34.40 -1.37
C ASN A 614 10.48 -35.28 -1.27
N LEU A 615 9.59 -35.18 -2.27
CA LEU A 615 8.33 -35.93 -2.26
C LEU A 615 8.57 -37.43 -2.40
N THR A 616 7.82 -38.21 -1.63
CA THR A 616 7.76 -39.67 -1.68
C THR A 616 7.14 -40.08 -3.01
N ALA A 617 7.64 -41.14 -3.65
CA ALA A 617 7.11 -41.57 -4.94
C ALA A 617 5.70 -42.17 -4.79
N ASP A 618 4.74 -41.63 -5.55
CA ASP A 618 3.36 -42.09 -5.59
C ASP A 618 3.04 -42.92 -6.84
N ALA A 619 1.88 -43.60 -6.81
CA ALA A 619 1.27 -44.10 -8.03
C ALA A 619 0.85 -42.92 -8.92
N ALA A 620 1.14 -42.99 -10.22
CA ALA A 620 0.82 -41.93 -11.16
C ALA A 620 -0.71 -41.71 -11.24
N ILE A 621 -1.17 -40.54 -10.77
CA ILE A 621 -2.54 -40.08 -10.97
C ILE A 621 -2.59 -39.30 -12.28
N ILE A 622 -3.50 -39.72 -13.14
CA ILE A 622 -3.63 -39.28 -14.53
C ILE A 622 -5.00 -38.61 -14.64
N GLU A 623 -5.07 -37.30 -14.40
CA GLU A 623 -6.28 -36.49 -14.54
C GLU A 623 -5.99 -35.19 -15.31
N PRO A 624 -6.79 -34.84 -16.33
CA PRO A 624 -6.61 -33.63 -17.12
C PRO A 624 -7.09 -32.37 -16.38
N VAL A 625 -6.70 -31.20 -16.89
CA VAL A 625 -7.14 -29.88 -16.41
C VAL A 625 -7.87 -29.15 -17.52
N LEU A 626 -8.94 -28.46 -17.17
CA LEU A 626 -9.78 -27.70 -18.09
C LEU A 626 -10.44 -26.54 -17.35
N SER A 627 -9.97 -25.33 -17.59
CA SER A 627 -10.49 -24.10 -16.98
C SER A 627 -10.90 -23.12 -18.09
N ALA A 628 -11.97 -22.36 -17.90
CA ALA A 628 -12.41 -21.31 -18.82
C ALA A 628 -13.37 -20.33 -18.13
N THR A 629 -13.45 -19.11 -18.66
CA THR A 629 -14.46 -18.10 -18.31
C THR A 629 -15.65 -18.25 -19.25
N LEU A 630 -16.73 -18.88 -18.79
CA LEU A 630 -17.95 -19.10 -19.58
C LEU A 630 -18.84 -17.83 -19.61
N PRO A 631 -19.47 -17.48 -20.75
CA PRO A 631 -20.41 -16.37 -20.81
C PRO A 631 -21.70 -16.70 -20.06
N THR A 632 -22.18 -15.78 -19.22
CA THR A 632 -23.44 -15.91 -18.47
C THR A 632 -24.61 -15.19 -19.15
N VAL A 633 -24.32 -14.22 -20.02
CA VAL A 633 -25.30 -13.46 -20.80
C VAL A 633 -24.90 -13.37 -22.27
N GLY A 634 -25.88 -13.21 -23.14
CA GLY A 634 -25.69 -12.97 -24.57
C GLY A 634 -26.93 -12.32 -25.21
N GLN A 635 -26.87 -12.08 -26.50
CA GLN A 635 -27.99 -11.56 -27.30
C GLN A 635 -28.08 -12.33 -28.62
N ALA A 636 -29.29 -12.68 -29.05
CA ALA A 636 -29.49 -13.41 -30.29
C ALA A 636 -28.94 -12.60 -31.49
N GLY A 637 -28.21 -13.26 -32.38
CA GLY A 637 -27.50 -12.63 -33.51
C GLY A 637 -26.15 -12.00 -33.16
N ILE A 638 -25.79 -11.87 -31.87
CA ILE A 638 -24.46 -11.39 -31.42
C ILE A 638 -23.60 -12.57 -30.96
N ALA A 639 -22.31 -12.53 -31.31
CA ALA A 639 -21.36 -13.55 -30.90
C ALA A 639 -21.07 -13.46 -29.39
N THR A 640 -21.47 -14.50 -28.65
CA THR A 640 -20.96 -14.78 -27.30
C THR A 640 -19.56 -15.40 -27.39
N THR A 641 -18.73 -15.27 -26.35
CA THR A 641 -17.38 -15.83 -26.35
C THR A 641 -17.04 -16.45 -24.99
N VAL A 642 -16.55 -17.69 -25.01
CA VAL A 642 -15.83 -18.30 -23.90
C VAL A 642 -14.38 -17.81 -23.95
N ASN A 643 -13.88 -17.31 -22.82
CA ASN A 643 -12.53 -16.77 -22.68
C ASN A 643 -11.68 -17.63 -21.74
N ASP A 644 -10.39 -17.31 -21.64
CA ASP A 644 -9.43 -17.94 -20.71
C ASP A 644 -9.39 -19.48 -20.81
N ILE A 645 -9.66 -20.06 -21.99
CA ILE A 645 -9.65 -21.51 -22.18
C ILE A 645 -8.22 -22.01 -21.98
N ASN A 646 -8.06 -22.94 -21.04
CA ASN A 646 -6.82 -23.65 -20.78
C ASN A 646 -7.12 -25.13 -20.61
N ALA A 647 -6.65 -25.92 -21.57
CA ALA A 647 -6.84 -27.36 -21.66
C ALA A 647 -5.49 -28.07 -21.55
N VAL A 648 -5.26 -28.77 -20.44
CA VAL A 648 -4.03 -29.54 -20.18
C VAL A 648 -4.41 -31.01 -20.15
N LEU A 649 -3.83 -31.79 -21.08
CA LEU A 649 -4.04 -33.24 -21.10
C LEU A 649 -3.45 -33.90 -19.84
N SER A 650 -3.98 -35.06 -19.44
CA SER A 650 -3.42 -35.80 -18.31
C SER A 650 -1.99 -36.28 -18.58
N LYS A 651 -1.21 -36.51 -17.51
CA LYS A 651 0.21 -36.93 -17.60
C LYS A 651 0.35 -38.16 -18.50
N GLY A 652 1.18 -38.04 -19.54
CA GLY A 652 1.47 -39.12 -20.50
C GLY A 652 0.50 -39.25 -21.67
N ALA A 653 -0.58 -38.47 -21.73
CA ALA A 653 -1.44 -38.42 -22.91
C ALA A 653 -0.68 -37.85 -24.12
N THR A 654 -0.92 -38.42 -25.31
CA THR A 654 -0.27 -38.02 -26.58
C THR A 654 -1.20 -37.24 -27.51
N SER A 655 -2.51 -37.27 -27.25
CA SER A 655 -3.53 -36.51 -27.98
C SER A 655 -4.78 -36.29 -27.13
N GLY A 656 -5.66 -35.42 -27.60
CA GLY A 656 -6.98 -35.19 -26.99
C GLY A 656 -7.88 -34.34 -27.87
N THR A 657 -9.16 -34.27 -27.50
CA THR A 657 -10.21 -33.51 -28.16
C THR A 657 -10.77 -32.51 -27.18
N LEU A 658 -10.54 -31.22 -27.44
CA LEU A 658 -11.24 -30.12 -26.77
C LEU A 658 -12.49 -29.79 -27.59
N SER A 659 -13.64 -29.67 -26.93
CA SER A 659 -14.92 -29.43 -27.60
C SER A 659 -15.88 -28.62 -26.75
N ILE A 660 -16.78 -27.88 -27.38
CA ILE A 660 -17.85 -27.15 -26.71
C ILE A 660 -19.21 -27.44 -27.34
N ASN A 661 -20.17 -27.80 -26.49
CA ASN A 661 -21.58 -27.86 -26.83
C ASN A 661 -22.24 -26.59 -26.29
N HIS A 662 -22.92 -25.84 -27.16
CA HIS A 662 -23.53 -24.54 -26.84
C HIS A 662 -24.96 -24.65 -26.31
N GLY A 663 -25.56 -25.85 -26.30
CA GLY A 663 -26.87 -26.13 -25.71
C GLY A 663 -28.09 -25.76 -26.56
N ASP A 664 -27.91 -25.20 -27.75
CA ASP A 664 -28.97 -24.78 -28.67
C ASP A 664 -29.43 -25.86 -29.66
N GLY A 665 -28.81 -27.04 -29.62
CA GLY A 665 -29.05 -28.14 -30.56
C GLY A 665 -28.16 -28.12 -31.81
N SER A 666 -27.23 -27.15 -31.92
CA SER A 666 -26.18 -27.17 -32.94
C SER A 666 -25.18 -28.33 -32.73
N ALA A 667 -24.39 -28.62 -33.77
CA ALA A 667 -23.32 -29.60 -33.67
C ALA A 667 -22.21 -29.11 -32.73
N THR A 668 -21.68 -30.00 -31.88
CA THR A 668 -20.57 -29.70 -30.96
C THR A 668 -19.35 -29.17 -31.72
N GLN A 669 -18.89 -27.98 -31.33
CA GLN A 669 -17.74 -27.32 -31.93
C GLN A 669 -16.45 -27.94 -31.37
N VAL A 670 -15.59 -28.47 -32.23
CA VAL A 670 -14.25 -28.94 -31.86
C VAL A 670 -13.28 -27.76 -31.90
N LEU A 671 -12.43 -27.66 -30.88
CA LEU A 671 -11.45 -26.60 -30.70
C LEU A 671 -10.04 -27.19 -30.78
N ALA A 672 -9.05 -26.37 -31.17
CA ALA A 672 -7.65 -26.75 -31.01
C ALA A 672 -7.30 -26.82 -29.52
N LEU A 673 -6.44 -27.75 -29.10
CA LEU A 673 -6.05 -27.90 -27.69
C LEU A 673 -5.39 -26.64 -27.09
N ASN A 674 -4.80 -25.79 -27.93
CA ASN A 674 -4.20 -24.51 -27.55
C ASN A 674 -5.12 -23.30 -27.78
N ALA A 675 -6.42 -23.51 -28.04
CA ALA A 675 -7.38 -22.42 -28.16
C ALA A 675 -7.58 -21.75 -26.79
N THR A 676 -7.43 -20.43 -26.74
CA THR A 676 -7.66 -19.61 -25.53
C THR A 676 -9.05 -18.98 -25.50
N THR A 677 -9.76 -18.95 -26.63
CA THR A 677 -11.13 -18.45 -26.76
C THR A 677 -11.95 -19.32 -27.71
N ALA A 678 -13.27 -19.26 -27.57
CA ALA A 678 -14.22 -19.84 -28.52
C ALA A 678 -15.48 -18.96 -28.62
N SER A 679 -15.80 -18.50 -29.83
CA SER A 679 -16.98 -17.65 -30.08
C SER A 679 -18.13 -18.42 -30.74
N PHE A 680 -19.37 -18.08 -30.38
CA PHE A 680 -20.59 -18.69 -30.90
C PHE A 680 -21.77 -17.69 -30.90
N THR A 681 -22.57 -17.70 -31.95
CA THR A 681 -23.71 -16.81 -32.13
C THR A 681 -25.02 -17.58 -32.01
N TYR A 682 -25.77 -17.32 -30.94
CA TYR A 682 -27.10 -17.91 -30.74
C TYR A 682 -28.12 -17.29 -31.70
N ALA A 683 -28.90 -18.13 -32.38
CA ALA A 683 -29.89 -17.68 -33.37
C ALA A 683 -31.17 -17.09 -32.75
N SER A 684 -31.49 -17.45 -31.50
CA SER A 684 -32.72 -17.05 -30.80
C SER A 684 -32.47 -16.76 -29.32
N ALA A 685 -33.40 -16.03 -28.70
CA ALA A 685 -33.45 -15.88 -27.25
C ALA A 685 -33.63 -17.25 -26.56
N GLY A 686 -33.13 -17.38 -25.34
CA GLY A 686 -33.28 -18.58 -24.52
C GLY A 686 -32.19 -18.71 -23.45
N THR A 687 -32.39 -19.65 -22.53
CA THR A 687 -31.31 -20.07 -21.61
C THR A 687 -30.73 -21.38 -22.14
N PHE A 688 -29.44 -21.37 -22.47
CA PHE A 688 -28.76 -22.53 -23.06
C PHE A 688 -27.72 -23.08 -22.08
N ALA A 689 -27.66 -24.41 -21.95
CA ALA A 689 -26.67 -25.09 -21.13
C ALA A 689 -25.39 -25.36 -21.94
N LEU A 690 -24.29 -24.71 -21.58
CA LEU A 690 -23.00 -24.95 -22.22
C LEU A 690 -22.27 -26.08 -21.53
N ARG A 691 -21.54 -26.87 -22.31
CA ARG A 691 -20.54 -27.84 -21.83
C ARG A 691 -19.26 -27.67 -22.62
N LEU A 692 -18.21 -27.18 -21.98
CA LEU A 692 -16.83 -27.29 -22.47
C LEU A 692 -16.27 -28.62 -21.96
N GLN A 693 -15.71 -29.46 -22.83
CA GLN A 693 -15.25 -30.80 -22.49
C GLN A 693 -13.88 -31.10 -23.13
N LEU A 694 -13.01 -31.73 -22.36
CA LEU A 694 -11.72 -32.25 -22.78
C LEU A 694 -11.71 -33.77 -22.58
N ASP A 695 -11.53 -34.51 -23.66
CA ASP A 695 -11.25 -35.94 -23.69
C ASP A 695 -9.78 -36.15 -24.08
N ASP A 696 -9.05 -37.07 -23.45
CA ASP A 696 -7.66 -37.37 -23.81
C ASP A 696 -7.39 -38.84 -24.18
N SER A 697 -6.21 -39.10 -24.74
CA SER A 697 -5.78 -40.43 -25.20
C SER A 697 -5.65 -41.48 -24.08
N ASN A 698 -5.68 -41.07 -22.81
CA ASN A 698 -5.69 -41.99 -21.66
C ASN A 698 -7.12 -42.41 -21.28
N GLY A 699 -8.13 -41.98 -22.06
CA GLY A 699 -9.55 -42.22 -21.78
C GLY A 699 -10.09 -41.37 -20.64
N LYS A 700 -9.37 -40.32 -20.24
CA LYS A 700 -9.84 -39.38 -19.21
C LYS A 700 -10.69 -38.29 -19.84
N ARG A 701 -11.67 -37.84 -19.06
CA ARG A 701 -12.62 -36.79 -19.44
C ARG A 701 -12.78 -35.82 -18.29
N VAL A 702 -12.76 -34.54 -18.62
CA VAL A 702 -13.19 -33.48 -17.71
C VAL A 702 -14.07 -32.48 -18.48
N ALA A 703 -15.02 -31.87 -17.78
CA ALA A 703 -15.94 -30.90 -18.37
C ALA A 703 -16.20 -29.73 -17.40
N ILE A 704 -16.49 -28.57 -17.98
CA ILE A 704 -17.07 -27.41 -17.29
C ILE A 704 -18.48 -27.23 -17.85
N ASP A 705 -19.47 -27.26 -16.97
CA ASP A 705 -20.87 -26.96 -17.30
C ASP A 705 -21.22 -25.52 -16.90
N GLY A 706 -22.03 -24.85 -17.71
CA GLY A 706 -22.50 -23.50 -17.43
C GLY A 706 -23.83 -23.18 -18.12
N GLN A 707 -24.32 -21.96 -17.95
CA GLN A 707 -25.51 -21.47 -18.63
C GLN A 707 -25.29 -20.05 -19.14
N VAL A 708 -25.79 -19.78 -20.35
CA VAL A 708 -25.89 -18.42 -20.91
C VAL A 708 -27.37 -18.06 -21.08
N VAL A 709 -27.74 -16.89 -20.60
CA VAL A 709 -29.06 -16.28 -20.83
C VAL A 709 -28.95 -15.36 -22.03
N VAL A 710 -29.53 -15.77 -23.15
CA VAL A 710 -29.52 -15.03 -24.41
C VAL A 710 -30.80 -14.22 -24.51
N SER A 711 -30.68 -12.91 -24.52
CA SER A 711 -31.79 -11.99 -24.79
C SER A 711 -32.24 -12.09 -26.25
N ALA A 712 -33.48 -11.67 -26.53
CA ALA A 712 -33.91 -11.49 -27.91
C ALA A 712 -33.04 -10.43 -28.59
N ALA A 713 -32.77 -10.61 -29.88
CA ALA A 713 -32.27 -9.54 -30.72
C ALA A 713 -33.20 -8.35 -30.54
N LEU A 714 -32.64 -7.16 -30.25
CA LEU A 714 -33.43 -5.94 -30.18
C LEU A 714 -34.24 -5.81 -31.47
N ALA A 715 -35.56 -5.67 -31.35
CA ALA A 715 -36.38 -5.31 -32.50
C ALA A 715 -35.86 -3.97 -33.03
N PRO A 716 -35.76 -3.78 -34.37
CA PRO A 716 -35.38 -2.48 -34.92
C PRO A 716 -36.35 -1.44 -34.36
N SER A 717 -35.81 -0.49 -33.60
CA SER A 717 -36.63 0.49 -32.89
C SER A 717 -37.40 1.31 -33.91
N THR A 718 -38.72 1.47 -33.74
CA THR A 718 -39.55 2.16 -34.74
C THR A 718 -39.41 3.69 -34.66
N GLY A 719 -38.17 4.18 -34.66
CA GLY A 719 -37.82 5.57 -34.75
C GLY A 719 -38.22 6.18 -36.09
N SER A 720 -38.56 7.46 -36.07
CA SER A 720 -38.99 8.21 -37.24
C SER A 720 -37.84 8.71 -38.12
N ASP A 721 -36.63 8.88 -37.56
CA ASP A 721 -35.50 9.49 -38.25
C ASP A 721 -34.14 9.17 -37.60
N VAL A 722 -33.04 9.53 -38.27
CA VAL A 722 -31.67 9.41 -37.76
C VAL A 722 -31.46 10.34 -36.56
N PHE A 723 -30.67 9.90 -35.56
CA PHE A 723 -30.33 10.70 -34.39
C PHE A 723 -28.93 10.40 -33.84
N PHE A 724 -28.41 11.26 -32.96
CA PHE A 724 -27.14 11.08 -32.25
C PHE A 724 -27.26 9.99 -31.19
N SER A 725 -26.41 8.97 -31.30
CA SER A 725 -26.47 7.75 -30.50
C SER A 725 -25.37 7.67 -29.45
N GLU A 726 -24.20 8.24 -29.76
CA GLU A 726 -23.05 8.32 -28.87
C GLU A 726 -22.30 9.65 -29.12
N TYR A 727 -21.75 10.22 -28.06
CA TYR A 727 -20.90 11.41 -28.07
C TYR A 727 -19.69 11.12 -27.18
N VAL A 728 -18.50 11.42 -27.67
CA VAL A 728 -17.24 11.07 -27.03
C VAL A 728 -16.38 12.32 -26.97
N GLU A 729 -16.16 12.82 -25.75
CA GLU A 729 -15.10 13.75 -25.42
C GLU A 729 -14.04 13.01 -24.58
N GLY A 730 -13.12 12.35 -25.29
CA GLY A 730 -11.98 11.65 -24.73
C GLY A 730 -10.76 12.55 -24.52
N SER A 731 -9.66 11.96 -24.08
CA SER A 731 -8.40 12.69 -23.87
C SER A 731 -7.84 13.26 -25.20
N GLY A 732 -7.48 14.55 -25.16
CA GLY A 732 -6.87 15.26 -26.29
C GLY A 732 -7.74 15.28 -27.55
N ASN A 733 -7.42 14.39 -28.49
CA ASN A 733 -8.06 14.29 -29.82
C ASN A 733 -8.97 13.07 -29.96
N ASN A 734 -9.28 12.36 -28.87
CA ASN A 734 -10.22 11.25 -28.85
C ASN A 734 -11.68 11.75 -28.87
N LYS A 735 -12.03 12.51 -29.91
CA LYS A 735 -13.35 13.13 -30.07
C LYS A 735 -14.14 12.42 -31.17
N ALA A 736 -15.38 12.05 -30.90
CA ALA A 736 -16.26 11.40 -31.87
C ALA A 736 -17.75 11.60 -31.56
N ILE A 737 -18.60 11.45 -32.58
CA ILE A 737 -20.06 11.35 -32.47
C ILE A 737 -20.59 10.24 -33.36
N GLU A 738 -21.61 9.52 -32.91
CA GLU A 738 -22.28 8.46 -33.66
C GLU A 738 -23.68 8.90 -34.09
N LEU A 739 -24.04 8.62 -35.34
CA LEU A 739 -25.41 8.65 -35.85
C LEU A 739 -25.97 7.23 -35.96
N PHE A 740 -27.22 7.03 -35.56
CA PHE A 740 -27.93 5.76 -35.72
C PHE A 740 -29.16 5.95 -36.60
N ASN A 741 -29.40 5.00 -37.51
CA ASN A 741 -30.65 4.91 -38.25
C ASN A 741 -31.59 3.88 -37.59
N PRO A 742 -32.55 4.30 -36.74
CA PRO A 742 -33.54 3.38 -36.18
C PRO A 742 -34.54 2.88 -37.24
N THR A 743 -34.73 3.60 -38.35
CA THR A 743 -35.84 3.36 -39.26
C THR A 743 -35.75 1.97 -39.93
N ALA A 744 -36.91 1.43 -40.33
CA ALA A 744 -37.01 0.11 -40.96
C ALA A 744 -36.43 0.02 -42.39
N ALA A 745 -35.81 1.08 -42.91
CA ALA A 745 -35.24 1.15 -44.25
C ALA A 745 -33.90 1.89 -44.26
N ALA A 746 -33.16 1.79 -45.37
CA ALA A 746 -31.98 2.63 -45.56
C ALA A 746 -32.38 4.09 -45.81
N VAL A 747 -31.66 5.03 -45.19
CA VAL A 747 -31.87 6.48 -45.34
C VAL A 747 -30.80 7.10 -46.22
N ASP A 748 -31.18 8.10 -47.02
CA ASP A 748 -30.25 8.87 -47.86
C ASP A 748 -29.58 9.98 -47.04
N LEU A 749 -28.29 9.82 -46.75
CA LEU A 749 -27.52 10.75 -45.94
C LEU A 749 -27.27 12.10 -46.63
N THR A 750 -27.46 12.22 -47.96
CA THR A 750 -27.27 13.50 -48.66
C THR A 750 -28.29 14.57 -48.23
N LEU A 751 -29.40 14.16 -47.62
CA LEU A 751 -30.39 15.04 -47.02
C LEU A 751 -29.94 15.65 -45.69
N TYR A 752 -28.87 15.11 -45.07
CA TYR A 752 -28.47 15.39 -43.70
C TYR A 752 -27.16 16.19 -43.61
N ARG A 753 -27.00 16.95 -42.54
CA ARG A 753 -25.76 17.64 -42.19
C ARG A 753 -25.60 17.76 -40.67
N ILE A 754 -24.37 17.74 -40.21
CA ILE A 754 -24.01 18.05 -38.82
C ILE A 754 -23.47 19.48 -38.78
N LYS A 755 -23.85 20.24 -37.75
CA LYS A 755 -23.28 21.58 -37.48
C LYS A 755 -22.72 21.65 -36.07
N LEU A 756 -21.60 22.34 -35.92
CA LEU A 756 -20.99 22.70 -34.64
C LEU A 756 -21.24 24.19 -34.37
N PHE A 757 -21.53 24.54 -33.13
CA PHE A 757 -21.78 25.89 -32.64
C PHE A 757 -20.90 26.14 -31.43
N SER A 758 -19.75 26.77 -31.66
CA SER A 758 -18.70 26.81 -30.64
C SER A 758 -18.93 27.83 -29.55
N ASN A 759 -18.61 27.44 -28.31
CA ASN A 759 -18.63 28.27 -27.11
C ASN A 759 -19.92 29.09 -26.99
N GLY A 760 -21.07 28.41 -27.01
CA GLY A 760 -22.40 29.01 -26.94
C GLY A 760 -22.84 29.87 -28.14
N ALA A 761 -22.17 29.81 -29.30
CA ALA A 761 -22.52 30.63 -30.46
C ALA A 761 -23.95 30.37 -31.00
N GLY A 762 -24.64 31.44 -31.42
CA GLY A 762 -25.95 31.37 -32.10
C GLY A 762 -25.87 31.06 -33.60
N SER A 763 -24.67 31.00 -34.18
CA SER A 763 -24.42 30.65 -35.58
C SER A 763 -23.35 29.57 -35.67
N ALA A 764 -23.51 28.63 -36.59
CA ALA A 764 -22.63 27.47 -36.71
C ALA A 764 -21.19 27.90 -37.07
N SER A 765 -20.22 27.41 -36.30
CA SER A 765 -18.78 27.58 -36.56
C SER A 765 -18.32 26.63 -37.67
N GLN A 766 -18.91 25.44 -37.77
CA GLN A 766 -18.61 24.43 -38.80
C GLN A 766 -19.88 23.74 -39.31
N THR A 767 -19.84 23.21 -40.53
CA THR A 767 -20.94 22.43 -41.13
C THR A 767 -20.37 21.31 -41.99
N LEU A 768 -20.84 20.08 -41.75
CA LEU A 768 -20.49 18.87 -42.50
C LEU A 768 -21.73 18.32 -43.20
N PRO A 769 -21.89 18.49 -44.53
CA PRO A 769 -22.87 17.74 -45.29
C PRO A 769 -22.48 16.25 -45.29
N LEU A 770 -23.45 15.37 -45.07
CA LEU A 770 -23.24 13.93 -45.13
C LEU A 770 -23.49 13.39 -46.55
N THR A 771 -23.02 12.18 -46.83
CA THR A 771 -23.09 11.56 -48.17
C THR A 771 -23.32 10.06 -48.07
N GLY A 772 -23.91 9.48 -49.12
CA GLY A 772 -24.18 8.03 -49.19
C GLY A 772 -25.52 7.67 -48.54
N SER A 773 -25.65 6.43 -48.08
CA SER A 773 -26.83 5.96 -47.35
C SER A 773 -26.45 5.19 -46.10
N LEU A 774 -27.33 5.21 -45.09
CA LEU A 774 -27.18 4.46 -43.85
C LEU A 774 -28.26 3.39 -43.79
N ALA A 775 -27.87 2.12 -43.68
CA ALA A 775 -28.81 1.00 -43.65
C ALA A 775 -29.70 1.03 -42.39
N ALA A 776 -30.83 0.31 -42.41
CA ALA A 776 -31.69 0.12 -41.24
C ALA A 776 -30.90 -0.52 -40.09
N GLY A 777 -30.96 0.06 -38.89
CA GLY A 777 -30.23 -0.42 -37.71
C GLY A 777 -28.70 -0.25 -37.79
N ALA A 778 -28.18 0.51 -38.75
CA ALA A 778 -26.74 0.77 -38.87
C ALA A 778 -26.34 2.12 -38.26
N THR A 779 -25.06 2.26 -37.91
CA THR A 779 -24.48 3.51 -37.42
C THR A 779 -23.42 4.10 -38.35
N LEU A 780 -23.19 5.41 -38.20
CA LEU A 780 -22.11 6.17 -38.82
C LEU A 780 -21.37 6.97 -37.74
N VAL A 781 -20.09 6.69 -37.55
CA VAL A 781 -19.24 7.42 -36.59
C VAL A 781 -18.45 8.53 -37.29
N VAL A 782 -18.58 9.76 -36.80
CA VAL A 782 -17.76 10.92 -37.21
C VAL A 782 -16.72 11.18 -36.14
N HIS A 783 -15.45 10.98 -36.45
CA HIS A 783 -14.34 11.11 -35.48
C HIS A 783 -13.31 12.15 -35.88
N HIS A 784 -12.53 12.63 -34.92
CA HIS A 784 -11.40 13.52 -35.19
C HIS A 784 -10.30 12.79 -35.99
N GLY A 785 -9.62 13.47 -36.90
CA GLY A 785 -8.59 12.86 -37.76
C GLY A 785 -7.37 12.31 -37.01
N ALA A 786 -7.14 12.79 -35.78
CA ALA A 786 -6.08 12.32 -34.87
C ALA A 786 -6.63 11.53 -33.66
N PHE A 787 -7.79 10.90 -33.80
CA PHE A 787 -8.32 9.93 -32.83
C PHE A 787 -7.31 8.77 -32.67
N ALA A 788 -7.04 8.30 -31.43
CA ALA A 788 -5.89 7.43 -31.17
C ALA A 788 -5.99 6.02 -31.78
N ASN A 789 -7.19 5.45 -31.90
CA ASN A 789 -7.40 4.12 -32.49
C ASN A 789 -8.69 4.05 -33.34
N PRO A 790 -8.72 4.66 -34.53
CA PRO A 790 -9.91 4.65 -35.39
C PRO A 790 -10.18 3.26 -36.00
N ALA A 791 -9.23 2.33 -35.92
CA ALA A 791 -9.41 0.95 -36.37
C ALA A 791 -10.31 0.13 -35.41
N ALA A 792 -10.38 0.50 -34.12
CA ALA A 792 -11.26 -0.15 -33.15
C ALA A 792 -12.75 0.23 -33.31
N ILE A 793 -13.04 1.38 -33.94
CA ILE A 793 -14.40 1.82 -34.25
C ILE A 793 -15.02 0.85 -35.26
N ALA A 794 -16.12 0.19 -34.88
CA ALA A 794 -16.83 -0.75 -35.74
C ALA A 794 -17.61 -0.04 -36.86
N GLY A 795 -17.97 -0.77 -37.91
CA GLY A 795 -18.87 -0.27 -38.95
C GLY A 795 -18.36 0.94 -39.75
N THR A 796 -19.32 1.76 -40.19
CA THR A 796 -19.10 2.91 -41.09
C THR A 796 -18.57 4.10 -40.30
N LYS A 797 -17.50 4.73 -40.80
CA LYS A 797 -16.88 5.90 -40.16
C LYS A 797 -16.33 6.91 -41.16
N ILE A 798 -16.32 8.17 -40.76
CA ILE A 798 -15.68 9.28 -41.48
C ILE A 798 -14.84 10.14 -40.52
N ALA A 799 -13.70 10.63 -41.00
CA ALA A 799 -12.86 11.56 -40.26
C ALA A 799 -13.27 13.01 -40.57
N SER A 800 -13.57 13.79 -39.54
CA SER A 800 -13.86 15.23 -39.66
C SER A 800 -13.32 15.99 -38.44
N SER A 801 -12.08 16.48 -38.55
CA SER A 801 -11.46 17.31 -37.51
C SER A 801 -12.10 18.69 -37.32
N SER A 802 -13.01 19.13 -38.20
CA SER A 802 -13.75 20.38 -38.00
C SER A 802 -15.01 20.19 -37.15
N ILE A 803 -15.71 19.06 -37.27
CA ILE A 803 -16.88 18.74 -36.44
C ILE A 803 -16.46 18.14 -35.10
N ALA A 804 -15.58 17.15 -35.11
CA ALA A 804 -15.13 16.45 -33.90
C ALA A 804 -14.01 17.22 -33.17
N ASN A 805 -14.23 18.51 -32.91
CA ASN A 805 -13.28 19.37 -32.18
C ASN A 805 -13.88 20.05 -30.94
N PHE A 806 -15.12 19.72 -30.57
CA PHE A 806 -15.84 20.23 -29.40
C PHE A 806 -15.12 19.99 -28.06
N ASN A 807 -15.39 20.82 -27.04
CA ASN A 807 -14.74 20.79 -25.72
C ASN A 807 -15.71 21.14 -24.56
N GLY A 808 -16.84 20.43 -24.47
CA GLY A 808 -17.83 20.53 -23.39
C GLY A 808 -18.90 21.62 -23.58
N ASP A 809 -18.52 22.82 -24.01
CA ASP A 809 -19.40 24.00 -24.14
C ASP A 809 -19.90 24.28 -25.58
N ASP A 810 -19.51 23.46 -26.57
CA ASP A 810 -20.03 23.54 -27.94
C ASP A 810 -21.34 22.76 -28.13
N ALA A 811 -22.32 23.37 -28.81
CA ALA A 811 -23.52 22.67 -29.24
C ALA A 811 -23.35 22.03 -30.63
N LEU A 812 -23.99 20.88 -30.84
CA LEU A 812 -24.06 20.15 -32.11
C LEU A 812 -25.52 19.98 -32.55
N THR A 813 -25.82 20.20 -33.83
CA THR A 813 -27.13 19.86 -34.41
C THR A 813 -27.00 18.86 -35.55
N LEU A 814 -27.98 17.96 -35.64
CA LEU A 814 -28.26 17.15 -36.82
C LEU A 814 -29.45 17.79 -37.54
N GLU A 815 -29.25 18.16 -38.80
CA GLU A 815 -30.28 18.74 -39.65
C GLU A 815 -30.60 17.85 -40.84
N LYS A 816 -31.89 17.74 -41.18
CA LYS A 816 -32.41 17.09 -42.39
C LYS A 816 -33.18 18.11 -43.22
N ASN A 817 -32.81 18.28 -44.50
CA ASN A 817 -33.38 19.29 -45.40
C ASN A 817 -33.41 20.72 -44.84
N GLY A 818 -32.50 21.06 -43.92
CA GLY A 818 -32.41 22.37 -43.26
C GLY A 818 -33.23 22.55 -41.99
N SER A 819 -33.97 21.52 -41.55
CA SER A 819 -34.65 21.48 -40.25
C SER A 819 -33.80 20.68 -39.25
N VAL A 820 -33.60 21.20 -38.03
CA VAL A 820 -32.98 20.44 -36.93
C VAL A 820 -33.91 19.28 -36.54
N ILE A 821 -33.34 18.08 -36.40
CA ILE A 821 -34.05 16.86 -35.98
C ILE A 821 -33.48 16.25 -34.69
N ASP A 822 -32.24 16.59 -34.33
CA ASP A 822 -31.62 16.21 -33.06
C ASP A 822 -30.52 17.22 -32.69
N ALA A 823 -30.20 17.36 -31.40
CA ALA A 823 -29.12 18.21 -30.93
C ALA A 823 -28.53 17.79 -29.59
N ILE A 824 -27.24 18.10 -29.42
CA ILE A 824 -26.48 17.99 -28.17
C ILE A 824 -26.11 19.42 -27.79
N GLY A 825 -26.49 19.88 -26.60
CA GLY A 825 -26.29 21.27 -26.17
C GLY A 825 -27.29 22.26 -26.78
N GLN A 826 -27.26 23.49 -26.27
CA GLN A 826 -28.24 24.54 -26.58
C GLN A 826 -27.60 25.61 -27.49
N VAL A 827 -28.06 25.71 -28.74
CA VAL A 827 -27.57 26.72 -29.69
C VAL A 827 -27.84 28.13 -29.18
N GLY A 828 -26.82 28.99 -29.19
CA GLY A 828 -26.92 30.37 -28.71
C GLY A 828 -26.88 30.53 -27.18
N PHE A 829 -26.50 29.48 -26.44
CA PHE A 829 -26.35 29.52 -24.99
C PHE A 829 -25.02 28.90 -24.55
N ASP A 830 -24.28 29.63 -23.74
CA ASP A 830 -23.01 29.21 -23.14
C ASP A 830 -23.27 28.60 -21.75
N PRO A 831 -22.97 27.30 -21.52
CA PRO A 831 -23.12 26.65 -20.23
C PRO A 831 -21.90 26.88 -19.30
N GLY A 832 -20.88 27.61 -19.74
CA GLY A 832 -19.66 27.96 -19.03
C GLY A 832 -18.48 27.03 -19.30
N SER A 833 -18.68 25.72 -19.16
CA SER A 833 -17.67 24.70 -19.53
C SER A 833 -18.29 23.36 -19.94
N GLU A 834 -19.51 23.08 -19.52
CA GLU A 834 -20.24 21.87 -19.89
C GLU A 834 -21.74 21.97 -19.58
N TRP A 835 -22.56 21.28 -20.36
CA TRP A 835 -23.86 20.83 -19.87
C TRP A 835 -23.65 19.61 -18.96
N VAL A 836 -24.14 19.72 -17.71
CA VAL A 836 -24.01 18.71 -16.66
C VAL A 836 -25.33 18.51 -15.91
N ALA A 837 -25.73 17.25 -15.71
CA ALA A 837 -26.85 16.84 -14.88
C ALA A 837 -26.56 15.47 -14.24
N GLY A 838 -26.62 15.39 -12.91
CA GLY A 838 -26.31 14.14 -12.18
C GLY A 838 -24.87 13.67 -12.46
N THR A 839 -24.73 12.46 -13.01
CA THR A 839 -23.43 11.89 -13.44
C THR A 839 -23.12 12.13 -14.92
N ALA A 840 -24.06 12.69 -15.68
CA ALA A 840 -23.90 13.00 -17.09
C ALA A 840 -23.35 14.41 -17.29
N SER A 841 -22.33 14.51 -18.12
CA SER A 841 -21.51 15.70 -18.35
C SER A 841 -20.97 15.63 -19.77
N THR A 842 -20.76 16.77 -20.41
CA THR A 842 -20.25 16.87 -21.79
C THR A 842 -18.72 16.98 -21.83
N LEU A 843 -18.11 17.58 -20.80
CA LEU A 843 -16.66 17.73 -20.69
C LEU A 843 -15.99 16.43 -20.22
N ASN A 844 -15.01 15.93 -20.98
CA ASN A 844 -14.24 14.72 -20.66
C ASN A 844 -15.09 13.46 -20.36
N ARG A 845 -16.14 13.19 -21.16
CA ARG A 845 -17.02 12.02 -20.99
C ARG A 845 -17.38 11.35 -22.30
N THR A 846 -17.76 10.07 -22.19
CA THR A 846 -18.55 9.40 -23.21
C THR A 846 -20.01 9.36 -22.77
N LEU A 847 -20.92 9.75 -23.66
CA LEU A 847 -22.37 9.76 -23.47
C LEU A 847 -23.01 8.83 -24.50
N ARG A 848 -23.88 7.92 -24.06
CA ARG A 848 -24.67 7.05 -24.96
C ARG A 848 -26.15 7.31 -24.77
N ARG A 849 -26.90 7.47 -25.85
CA ARG A 849 -28.34 7.69 -25.79
C ARG A 849 -29.01 6.42 -25.25
N LYS A 850 -29.80 6.52 -24.19
CA LYS A 850 -30.47 5.39 -23.51
C LYS A 850 -31.22 4.48 -24.49
N SER A 851 -31.30 3.20 -24.15
CA SER A 851 -31.96 2.17 -24.98
C SER A 851 -33.45 2.42 -25.23
N GLY A 852 -34.13 3.14 -24.33
CA GLY A 852 -35.53 3.56 -24.50
C GLY A 852 -35.72 4.74 -25.45
N ILE A 853 -34.65 5.43 -25.89
CA ILE A 853 -34.73 6.58 -26.79
C ILE A 853 -34.58 6.12 -28.23
N THR A 854 -35.65 6.32 -29.00
CA THR A 854 -35.81 5.83 -30.37
C THR A 854 -35.77 6.94 -31.43
N GLY A 855 -35.46 8.18 -31.03
CA GLY A 855 -35.39 9.32 -31.94
C GLY A 855 -34.62 10.51 -31.38
N GLY A 856 -34.40 11.49 -32.24
CA GLY A 856 -33.78 12.75 -31.89
C GLY A 856 -34.67 13.63 -31.03
N SER A 857 -34.06 14.55 -30.30
CA SER A 857 -34.72 15.56 -29.47
C SER A 857 -34.01 16.89 -29.64
N ILE A 858 -34.73 17.98 -29.42
CA ILE A 858 -34.16 19.32 -29.47
C ILE A 858 -34.20 19.85 -28.03
N PRO A 859 -33.04 20.18 -27.43
CA PRO A 859 -32.98 20.84 -26.13
C PRO A 859 -33.88 22.09 -26.09
N PRO A 860 -34.53 22.38 -24.94
CA PRO A 860 -35.39 23.56 -24.85
C PRO A 860 -34.56 24.84 -25.05
N ASN A 861 -35.17 25.89 -25.60
CA ASN A 861 -34.48 27.17 -25.76
C ASN A 861 -34.10 27.76 -24.40
N ALA A 862 -32.90 28.33 -24.29
CA ALA A 862 -32.47 29.06 -23.11
C ALA A 862 -33.47 30.20 -22.77
N PRO A 863 -33.71 30.51 -21.48
CA PRO A 863 -32.97 30.05 -20.29
C PRO A 863 -33.51 28.75 -19.66
N ALA A 864 -34.37 27.99 -20.35
CA ALA A 864 -34.79 26.69 -19.83
C ALA A 864 -33.59 25.72 -19.79
N PHE A 865 -33.44 24.96 -18.72
CA PHE A 865 -32.33 24.01 -18.54
C PHE A 865 -32.50 22.77 -19.41
N TRP A 866 -31.42 22.32 -20.04
CA TRP A 866 -31.36 21.01 -20.71
C TRP A 866 -30.83 19.95 -19.77
N ASP A 867 -31.72 19.10 -19.26
CA ASP A 867 -31.36 17.95 -18.43
C ASP A 867 -30.88 16.79 -19.32
N ILE A 868 -29.57 16.76 -19.54
CA ILE A 868 -28.86 15.74 -20.32
C ILE A 868 -29.07 14.32 -19.76
N ALA A 869 -29.27 14.18 -18.45
CA ALA A 869 -29.44 12.88 -17.79
C ALA A 869 -30.80 12.23 -18.05
N LEU A 870 -31.76 12.91 -18.70
CA LEU A 870 -33.02 12.29 -19.12
C LEU A 870 -32.79 11.23 -20.19
N GLU A 871 -31.98 11.55 -21.21
CA GLU A 871 -31.87 10.76 -22.45
C GLU A 871 -30.51 10.07 -22.64
N TRP A 872 -29.49 10.46 -21.86
CA TRP A 872 -28.13 9.96 -22.00
C TRP A 872 -27.65 9.21 -20.74
N ASP A 873 -26.98 8.09 -20.95
CA ASP A 873 -26.17 7.38 -19.97
C ASP A 873 -24.71 7.84 -20.12
N ALA A 874 -24.01 8.02 -18.99
CA ALA A 874 -22.65 8.58 -18.98
C ALA A 874 -21.60 7.58 -18.49
N PHE A 875 -20.48 7.55 -19.22
CA PHE A 875 -19.35 6.66 -19.04
C PHE A 875 -18.07 7.48 -18.79
N ALA A 876 -16.99 6.81 -18.40
CA ALA A 876 -15.70 7.46 -18.23
C ALA A 876 -15.17 8.07 -19.54
N SER A 877 -14.25 9.04 -19.44
CA SER A 877 -13.48 9.49 -20.60
C SER A 877 -12.78 8.30 -21.29
N ASP A 878 -12.53 8.42 -22.59
CA ASP A 878 -11.92 7.38 -23.44
C ASP A 878 -12.65 6.01 -23.48
N THR A 879 -13.95 5.97 -23.15
CA THR A 879 -14.78 4.76 -23.26
C THR A 879 -15.31 4.59 -24.70
N PHE A 880 -14.68 3.75 -25.52
CA PHE A 880 -15.01 3.62 -26.96
C PHE A 880 -15.75 2.34 -27.36
N ASP A 881 -16.09 1.48 -26.40
CA ASP A 881 -16.59 0.11 -26.66
C ASP A 881 -17.98 0.01 -27.32
N GLY A 882 -18.73 1.12 -27.36
CA GLY A 882 -20.03 1.26 -28.05
C GLY A 882 -19.93 1.77 -29.50
N LEU A 883 -18.83 2.45 -29.88
CA LEU A 883 -18.72 3.10 -31.18
C LEU A 883 -18.82 2.10 -32.34
N GLY A 884 -19.86 2.24 -33.16
CA GLY A 884 -20.17 1.38 -34.28
C GLY A 884 -21.10 0.19 -33.96
N ARG A 885 -21.79 0.20 -32.80
CA ARG A 885 -22.41 -1.02 -32.22
C ARG A 885 -23.81 -0.86 -31.59
N ARG A 886 -24.56 0.20 -31.91
CA ARG A 886 -25.92 0.41 -31.40
C ARG A 886 -26.95 -0.62 -31.89
#